data_AF-A0A9N8Z2C7-F1
#
_entry.id   AF-A0A9N8Z2C7-F1
#
_cell.length_a   1.000
_cell.length_b   1.000
_cell.length_c   1.000
_cell.angle_alpha   90.00
_cell.angle_beta   90.00
_cell.angle_gamma   90.00
#
_symmetry.space_group_name_H-M   'P 1'
#
loop_
_entity.id
_entity.type
_entity.pdbx_description
1 polymer ?
#
loop_
_entity_poly.entity_id
_entity_poly.type
_entity_poly.pdbx_seq_one_letter_code
_entity_poly.pdbx_strand_id
1 'polypeptide(L)'
;MNSKELTFVSAPINYNLNKVDIKTIVTGLITLLVKAINEGKSRDLRHSILRDYLSLHKFTIEEIYDWLCKDEMTNLDLVFLKGYLNFSGFGKQLNVSEAFNYFDQSSSRKHPISQYYIGICYEFGLGTTIDKRSAITTYEESAKKAIKRLEKLSEASLLEYGEKKVEVLTEQQIIQRWKLNHGLFLDGPSIQTSKKVVFVDDGDLDINLYQGEPIVYININDPDCLTNSLDFENHKVEVYDNLKSSDLCINFPVVEITYRADPVNSFSKFTGKVENLHDLYGHFIANKFLAGGQLFIKNFNLTSSSQKDILKFYLVLVYNSAKNNNEFPFDNSPFDLDFFPRIETSDGLTLDTLKKLVNWMRKLYQDNIIDIISYINLNSTSQLKSGISAKGLEIDKHTGIANYREEVNFENWVGNTEYVKLAKWIKNFHLFQGLAINKSYKIESSKKFAIKFKEVPEVNLRDESYFEIINPTTKLEEIFIFNKIFSVNNSRTFPFIKLDDFKNMDYIHLVVKYEKYEILINRDHIEPSEEFNSAIDKALNEIKPLIALRGVFDEYGHVFPLRIILGKSLKNISTTNFFGDFKKINLKLPITSLRSYLNKLNISYLTTQNGDIIEDYDNCVQKSNNDLEIIEYDEVISLYDILESEQKKKVDCILSNNLKIIMTGINDLKDLDKSNVQHYKRINLDSSLEDENYEVFGSIITKKYLKSKDFFVRFRLFDVNGFSAIIKPLKKSKVDIRRCYISWMIIGNPMKLSVFSPNNRNIQVDRIEESIALKAGISNYRIKTLPLSKGNVILINVYYPSTNYEPLSIIKFDNWEDEAINVELIYDESSLDSSKVLLGENNKSLANIETTTKIDIHICILRSDSVSLKVDNHEKERNLDLFGYILTKDNLNEKFHELDKFDSIKEIINQPFINDDVQQFLSKGVES
;
A
#
# COMPACT_ATOMS: atom_id res chain seq x y z
N MET A 1 -38.50 -30.54 -41.15
CA MET A 1 -38.04 -29.92 -42.41
C MET A 1 -36.79 -29.10 -42.11
N ASN A 2 -35.78 -29.30 -42.95
CA ASN A 2 -34.39 -28.87 -42.92
C ASN A 2 -34.06 -27.44 -42.45
N SER A 3 -32.93 -27.37 -41.74
CA SER A 3 -31.83 -26.41 -41.78
C SER A 3 -31.81 -25.39 -42.93
N LYS A 4 -31.46 -24.13 -42.61
CA LYS A 4 -30.41 -23.40 -43.32
C LYS A 4 -29.84 -22.26 -42.47
N GLU A 5 -28.53 -22.31 -42.34
CA GLU A 5 -27.62 -21.37 -41.70
C GLU A 5 -27.71 -19.98 -42.35
N LEU A 6 -27.65 -18.94 -41.53
CA LEU A 6 -27.34 -17.58 -41.96
C LEU A 6 -25.86 -17.31 -41.65
N THR A 7 -25.04 -17.55 -42.65
CA THR A 7 -23.64 -17.12 -42.74
C THR A 7 -23.56 -15.59 -42.69
N PHE A 8 -22.97 -15.03 -41.64
CA PHE A 8 -22.45 -13.66 -41.69
C PHE A 8 -21.12 -13.68 -42.44
N VAL A 9 -21.18 -13.29 -43.71
CA VAL A 9 -20.01 -12.94 -44.52
C VAL A 9 -19.48 -11.60 -43.98
N SER A 10 -18.41 -11.64 -43.18
CA SER A 10 -17.59 -10.44 -42.95
C SER A 10 -16.76 -10.22 -44.21
N ALA A 11 -17.14 -9.24 -45.03
CA ALA A 11 -16.25 -8.70 -46.04
C ALA A 11 -14.93 -8.28 -45.39
N PRO A 12 -13.75 -8.49 -46.02
CA PRO A 12 -12.51 -7.96 -45.51
C PRO A 12 -12.63 -6.43 -45.60
N ILE A 13 -12.83 -5.78 -44.46
CA ILE A 13 -12.64 -4.34 -44.38
C ILE A 13 -11.16 -4.12 -44.56
N ASN A 14 -10.80 -3.73 -45.78
CA ASN A 14 -9.49 -3.27 -46.16
C ASN A 14 -9.22 -1.95 -45.42
N TYR A 15 -8.88 -2.06 -44.13
CA TYR A 15 -8.32 -0.93 -43.40
C TYR A 15 -6.94 -0.70 -43.96
N ASN A 16 -6.82 0.37 -44.76
CA ASN A 16 -5.56 1.01 -45.07
C ASN A 16 -4.79 1.19 -43.76
N LEU A 17 -3.79 0.33 -43.56
CA LEU A 17 -2.77 0.45 -42.54
C LEU A 17 -2.13 1.83 -42.71
N ASN A 18 -2.53 2.78 -41.86
CA ASN A 18 -1.69 3.91 -41.54
C ASN A 18 -0.42 3.35 -40.93
N LYS A 19 0.59 3.10 -41.78
CA LYS A 19 2.05 3.12 -41.57
C LYS A 19 2.55 3.13 -40.10
N VAL A 20 2.07 2.24 -39.24
CA VAL A 20 2.86 1.75 -38.13
C VAL A 20 3.83 0.81 -38.80
N ASP A 21 5.08 1.25 -38.94
CA ASP A 21 6.12 0.46 -39.54
C ASP A 21 6.16 -0.87 -38.80
N ILE A 22 5.82 -1.92 -39.54
CA ILE A 22 5.78 -3.31 -39.10
C ILE A 22 7.09 -3.63 -38.32
N LYS A 23 8.22 -3.06 -38.77
CA LYS A 23 9.51 -3.07 -38.09
C LYS A 23 9.48 -2.51 -36.65
N THR A 24 8.76 -1.42 -36.39
CA THR A 24 8.62 -0.79 -35.07
C THR A 24 7.87 -1.69 -34.11
N ILE A 25 6.83 -2.39 -34.57
CA ILE A 25 6.06 -3.33 -33.74
C ILE A 25 6.95 -4.51 -33.31
N VAL A 26 7.71 -5.10 -34.23
CA VAL A 26 8.62 -6.20 -33.87
C VAL A 26 9.78 -5.74 -33.00
N THR A 27 10.33 -4.55 -33.27
CA THR A 27 11.37 -3.98 -32.41
C THR A 27 10.84 -3.78 -30.98
N GLY A 28 9.62 -3.27 -30.84
CA GLY A 28 8.97 -3.10 -29.54
C GLY A 28 8.70 -4.43 -28.83
N LEU A 29 8.20 -5.42 -29.57
CA LEU A 29 7.95 -6.78 -29.07
C LEU A 29 9.23 -7.46 -28.58
N ILE A 30 10.32 -7.40 -29.35
CA ILE A 30 11.63 -7.95 -28.98
C ILE A 30 12.19 -7.22 -27.76
N THR A 31 12.05 -5.90 -27.68
CA THR A 31 12.52 -5.12 -26.54
C THR A 31 11.81 -5.54 -25.25
N LEU A 32 10.49 -5.72 -25.30
CA LEU A 32 9.70 -6.19 -24.17
C LEU A 32 10.06 -7.62 -23.77
N LEU A 33 10.28 -8.51 -24.75
CA LEU A 33 10.74 -9.87 -24.51
C LEU A 33 12.09 -9.89 -23.80
N VAL A 34 13.09 -9.15 -24.32
CA VAL A 34 14.43 -9.08 -23.73
C VAL A 34 14.37 -8.52 -22.31
N LYS A 35 13.58 -7.46 -22.08
CA LYS A 35 13.35 -6.92 -20.75
C LYS A 35 12.79 -7.99 -19.81
N ALA A 36 11.76 -8.72 -20.25
CA ALA A 36 11.16 -9.78 -19.45
C ALA A 36 12.14 -10.94 -19.14
N ILE A 37 13.02 -11.27 -20.09
CA ILE A 37 14.06 -12.29 -19.90
C ILE A 37 15.11 -11.82 -18.88
N ASN A 38 15.57 -10.57 -18.99
CA ASN A 38 16.54 -9.98 -18.05
C ASN A 38 15.97 -9.85 -16.63
N GLU A 39 14.66 -9.64 -16.51
CA GLU A 39 13.93 -9.65 -15.24
C GLU A 39 13.69 -11.08 -14.68
N GLY A 40 14.18 -12.12 -15.35
CA GLY A 40 14.03 -13.51 -14.93
C GLY A 40 12.60 -14.05 -15.04
N LYS A 41 11.72 -13.41 -15.83
CA LYS A 41 10.31 -13.80 -15.91
C LYS A 41 10.15 -15.20 -16.52
N SER A 42 9.26 -15.99 -15.90
CA SER A 42 8.94 -17.36 -16.32
C SER A 42 8.33 -17.40 -17.72
N ARG A 43 8.37 -18.57 -18.36
CA ARG A 43 7.85 -18.77 -19.73
C ARG A 43 6.39 -18.31 -19.86
N ASP A 44 5.55 -18.63 -18.89
CA ASP A 44 4.12 -18.29 -18.92
C ASP A 44 3.88 -16.79 -18.76
N LEU A 45 4.68 -16.12 -17.93
CA LEU A 45 4.63 -14.66 -17.80
C LEU A 45 5.07 -13.97 -19.09
N ARG A 46 6.09 -14.51 -19.77
CA ARG A 46 6.53 -14.02 -21.10
C ARG A 46 5.43 -14.23 -22.16
N HIS A 47 4.71 -15.35 -22.12
CA HIS A 47 3.54 -15.57 -22.97
C HIS A 47 2.40 -14.59 -22.69
N SER A 48 2.15 -14.26 -21.42
CA SER A 48 1.17 -13.23 -21.05
C SER A 48 1.56 -11.86 -21.61
N ILE A 49 2.82 -11.45 -21.41
CA ILE A 49 3.34 -10.17 -21.92
C ILE A 49 3.21 -10.08 -23.45
N LEU A 50 3.52 -11.17 -24.15
CA LEU A 50 3.31 -11.26 -25.59
C LEU A 50 1.83 -11.09 -25.95
N ARG A 51 0.93 -11.82 -25.28
CA ARG A 51 -0.52 -11.74 -25.55
C ARG A 51 -1.06 -10.33 -25.31
N ASP A 52 -0.65 -9.69 -24.23
CA ASP A 52 -1.07 -8.34 -23.85
C ASP A 52 -0.56 -7.31 -24.87
N TYR A 53 0.70 -7.43 -25.29
CA TYR A 53 1.28 -6.55 -26.30
C TYR A 53 0.57 -6.68 -27.66
N LEU A 54 0.25 -7.90 -28.08
CA LEU A 54 -0.48 -8.15 -29.32
C LEU A 54 -1.92 -7.64 -29.25
N SER A 55 -2.60 -7.83 -28.11
CA SER A 55 -3.93 -7.28 -27.87
C SER A 55 -3.93 -5.75 -27.92
N LEU A 56 -2.92 -5.11 -27.33
CA LEU A 56 -2.75 -3.65 -27.33
C LEU A 56 -2.64 -3.09 -28.76
N HIS A 57 -1.90 -3.80 -29.62
CA HIS A 57 -1.67 -3.40 -31.00
C HIS A 57 -2.70 -3.97 -32.00
N LYS A 58 -3.73 -4.68 -31.52
CA LYS A 58 -4.81 -5.30 -32.31
C LYS A 58 -4.31 -6.32 -33.35
N PHE A 59 -3.28 -7.08 -33.01
CA PHE A 59 -2.78 -8.19 -33.83
C PHE A 59 -3.08 -9.54 -33.18
N THR A 60 -3.30 -10.54 -34.02
CA THR A 60 -3.38 -11.96 -33.64
C THR A 60 -2.01 -12.63 -33.78
N ILE A 61 -1.84 -13.76 -33.09
CA ILE A 61 -0.62 -14.57 -33.24
C ILE A 61 -0.53 -15.20 -34.64
N GLU A 62 -1.67 -15.50 -35.29
CA GLU A 62 -1.69 -16.00 -36.66
C GLU A 62 -1.16 -14.96 -37.66
N GLU A 63 -1.56 -13.70 -37.53
CA GLU A 63 -1.07 -12.60 -38.39
C GLU A 63 0.45 -12.39 -38.29
N ILE A 64 1.02 -12.60 -37.10
CA ILE A 64 2.47 -12.57 -36.90
C ILE A 64 3.12 -13.72 -37.65
N TYR A 65 2.60 -14.95 -37.53
CA TYR A 65 3.15 -16.08 -38.27
C TYR A 65 3.04 -15.86 -39.79
N ASP A 66 1.95 -15.28 -40.28
CA ASP A 66 1.78 -14.93 -41.70
C ASP A 66 2.80 -13.90 -42.16
N TRP A 67 3.10 -12.89 -41.33
CA TRP A 67 4.15 -11.92 -41.65
C TRP A 67 5.54 -12.56 -41.63
N LEU A 68 5.83 -13.38 -40.61
CA LEU A 68 7.07 -14.14 -40.55
C LEU A 68 7.22 -15.05 -41.79
N CYS A 69 6.15 -15.61 -42.34
CA CYS A 69 6.20 -16.40 -43.59
C CYS A 69 6.44 -15.57 -44.86
N LYS A 70 6.14 -14.26 -44.89
CA LYS A 70 6.24 -13.39 -46.07
C LYS A 70 7.61 -12.73 -46.29
N ASP A 71 8.45 -12.66 -45.27
CA ASP A 71 9.75 -11.97 -45.34
C ASP A 71 10.89 -12.95 -45.70
N GLU A 72 11.55 -12.71 -46.85
CA GLU A 72 12.68 -13.48 -47.39
C GLU A 72 14.01 -13.24 -46.65
N MET A 73 14.02 -13.46 -45.34
CA MET A 73 15.25 -13.67 -44.54
C MET A 73 16.26 -12.50 -44.51
N THR A 74 15.85 -11.25 -44.71
CA THR A 74 16.76 -10.09 -44.62
C THR A 74 16.78 -9.41 -43.25
N ASN A 75 15.67 -9.40 -42.51
CA ASN A 75 15.59 -8.78 -41.19
C ASN A 75 15.95 -9.77 -40.05
N LEU A 76 17.09 -9.52 -39.38
CA LEU A 76 17.61 -10.38 -38.31
C LEU A 76 16.71 -10.43 -37.06
N ASP A 77 15.99 -9.35 -36.77
CA ASP A 77 15.04 -9.28 -35.65
C ASP A 77 13.86 -10.24 -35.87
N LEU A 78 13.38 -10.35 -37.11
CA LEU A 78 12.32 -11.30 -37.49
C LEU A 78 12.81 -12.74 -37.49
N VAL A 79 14.04 -12.98 -37.95
CA VAL A 79 14.66 -14.32 -37.88
C VAL A 79 14.85 -14.75 -36.43
N PHE A 80 15.27 -13.85 -35.55
CA PHE A 80 15.32 -14.10 -34.11
C PHE A 80 13.92 -14.39 -33.54
N LEU A 81 12.90 -13.58 -33.87
CA LEU A 81 11.55 -13.77 -33.37
C LEU A 81 10.96 -15.12 -33.81
N LYS A 82 11.22 -15.57 -35.04
CA LYS A 82 10.89 -16.93 -35.49
C LYS A 82 11.53 -18.00 -34.61
N GLY A 83 12.82 -17.86 -34.32
CA GLY A 83 13.54 -18.77 -33.43
C GLY A 83 12.92 -18.80 -32.03
N TYR A 84 12.61 -17.62 -31.47
CA TYR A 84 12.04 -17.50 -30.14
C TYR A 84 10.63 -18.10 -30.04
N LEU A 85 9.77 -17.89 -31.03
CA LEU A 85 8.42 -18.47 -31.04
C LEU A 85 8.46 -20.00 -31.08
N ASN A 86 9.37 -20.58 -31.88
CA ASN A 86 9.60 -22.02 -31.90
C ASN A 86 10.23 -22.55 -30.59
N PHE A 87 11.11 -21.77 -29.98
CA PHE A 87 11.74 -22.08 -28.69
C PHE A 87 10.79 -22.00 -27.49
N SER A 88 9.81 -21.10 -27.55
CA SER A 88 8.85 -20.86 -26.46
C SER A 88 7.58 -21.71 -26.58
N GLY A 89 7.21 -22.11 -27.80
CA GLY A 89 5.94 -22.78 -28.08
C GLY A 89 4.74 -21.81 -28.02
N PHE A 90 4.96 -20.52 -28.27
CA PHE A 90 3.89 -19.53 -28.27
C PHE A 90 3.10 -19.56 -29.59
N GLY A 91 1.83 -19.95 -29.53
CA GLY A 91 0.92 -20.02 -30.68
C GLY A 91 1.12 -21.24 -31.61
N LYS A 92 2.17 -22.04 -31.41
CA LYS A 92 2.45 -23.32 -32.10
C LYS A 92 3.13 -24.30 -31.14
N GLN A 93 3.20 -25.57 -31.52
CA GLN A 93 3.95 -26.57 -30.76
C GLN A 93 5.44 -26.22 -30.70
N LEU A 94 6.04 -26.39 -29.52
CA LEU A 94 7.48 -26.20 -29.28
C LEU A 94 8.32 -27.02 -30.29
N ASN A 95 9.24 -26.36 -30.99
CA ASN A 95 10.17 -27.00 -31.92
C ASN A 95 11.60 -26.47 -31.72
N VAL A 96 12.35 -27.11 -30.82
CA VAL A 96 13.71 -26.66 -30.44
C VAL A 96 14.74 -26.82 -31.57
N SER A 97 14.56 -27.79 -32.48
CA SER A 97 15.45 -27.99 -33.63
C SER A 97 15.31 -26.86 -34.65
N GLU A 98 14.09 -26.44 -34.93
CA GLU A 98 13.83 -25.31 -35.82
C GLU A 98 14.21 -23.97 -35.18
N ALA A 99 14.00 -23.85 -33.86
CA ALA A 99 14.49 -22.71 -33.09
C ALA A 99 16.01 -22.54 -33.20
N PHE A 100 16.77 -23.63 -33.01
CA PHE A 100 18.22 -23.64 -33.15
C PHE A 100 18.66 -23.14 -34.53
N ASN A 101 18.05 -23.65 -35.61
CA ASN A 101 18.39 -23.21 -36.97
C ASN A 101 18.18 -21.71 -37.17
N TYR A 102 17.09 -21.13 -36.67
CA TYR A 102 16.84 -19.70 -36.78
C TYR A 102 17.78 -18.85 -35.90
N PHE A 103 18.09 -19.32 -34.70
CA PHE A 103 19.08 -18.64 -33.86
C PHE A 103 20.48 -18.69 -34.50
N ASP A 104 20.86 -19.81 -35.11
CA ASP A 104 22.17 -19.97 -35.76
C ASP A 104 22.29 -19.06 -36.99
N GLN A 105 21.24 -19.00 -37.81
CA GLN A 105 21.18 -18.11 -38.97
C GLN A 105 21.28 -16.62 -38.60
N SER A 106 20.64 -16.19 -37.53
CA SER A 106 20.71 -14.79 -37.08
C SER A 106 22.00 -14.50 -36.30
N SER A 107 22.49 -15.46 -35.52
CA SER A 107 23.76 -15.42 -34.79
C SER A 107 24.97 -15.30 -35.73
N SER A 108 25.01 -16.08 -36.81
CA SER A 108 26.07 -16.03 -37.84
C SER A 108 26.15 -14.67 -38.54
N ARG A 109 25.01 -13.96 -38.62
CA ARG A 109 24.92 -12.57 -39.09
C ARG A 109 25.08 -11.53 -37.97
N LYS A 110 25.63 -11.94 -36.83
CA LYS A 110 25.99 -11.11 -35.66
C LYS A 110 24.79 -10.50 -34.91
N HIS A 111 23.61 -11.13 -34.94
CA HIS A 111 22.47 -10.71 -34.11
C HIS A 111 22.74 -10.99 -32.61
N PRO A 112 22.84 -9.97 -31.72
CA PRO A 112 23.35 -10.16 -30.36
C PRO A 112 22.50 -11.08 -29.48
N ILE A 113 21.17 -10.97 -29.61
CA ILE A 113 20.23 -11.77 -28.80
C ILE A 113 20.26 -13.22 -29.27
N SER A 114 20.40 -13.47 -30.57
CA SER A 114 20.49 -14.84 -31.10
C SER A 114 21.80 -15.53 -30.70
N GLN A 115 22.89 -14.77 -30.55
CA GLN A 115 24.14 -15.31 -29.98
C GLN A 115 23.91 -15.82 -28.56
N TYR A 116 23.20 -15.08 -27.73
CA TYR A 116 22.84 -15.54 -26.38
C TYR A 116 22.00 -16.83 -26.41
N TYR A 117 20.99 -16.91 -27.28
CA TYR A 117 20.15 -18.12 -27.42
C TYR A 117 20.91 -19.33 -27.99
N ILE A 118 21.92 -19.11 -28.84
CA ILE A 118 22.82 -20.19 -29.28
C ILE A 118 23.69 -20.71 -28.14
N GLY A 119 24.14 -19.83 -27.24
CA GLY A 119 24.80 -20.23 -25.99
C GLY A 119 23.94 -21.18 -25.16
N ILE A 120 22.66 -20.85 -24.97
CA ILE A 120 21.68 -21.70 -24.28
C ILE A 120 21.50 -23.04 -25.00
N CYS A 121 21.37 -23.02 -26.33
CA CYS A 121 21.22 -24.24 -27.12
C CYS A 121 22.42 -25.19 -26.97
N TYR A 122 23.65 -24.67 -26.99
CA TYR A 122 24.86 -25.47 -26.76
C TYR A 122 25.02 -25.93 -25.30
N GLU A 123 24.61 -25.12 -24.33
CA GLU A 123 24.69 -25.48 -22.91
C GLU A 123 23.78 -26.65 -22.55
N PHE A 124 22.53 -26.61 -23.05
CA PHE A 124 21.48 -27.56 -22.70
C PHE A 124 21.19 -28.61 -23.79
N GLY A 125 21.88 -28.55 -24.93
CA GLY A 125 21.65 -29.47 -26.07
C GLY A 125 20.26 -29.28 -26.71
N LEU A 126 19.79 -28.04 -26.82
CA LEU A 126 18.45 -27.74 -27.36
C LEU A 126 18.54 -27.56 -28.88
N GLY A 127 18.06 -28.55 -29.62
CA GLY A 127 18.14 -28.57 -31.09
C GLY A 127 19.53 -28.89 -31.65
N THR A 128 20.50 -29.15 -30.77
CA THR A 128 21.90 -29.52 -31.07
C THR A 128 22.44 -30.44 -29.97
N THR A 129 23.68 -30.92 -30.10
CA THR A 129 24.36 -31.65 -29.02
C THR A 129 24.95 -30.70 -27.99
N ILE A 130 25.03 -31.12 -26.72
CA ILE A 130 25.67 -30.32 -25.66
C ILE A 130 27.14 -30.05 -26.02
N ASP A 131 27.51 -28.76 -26.06
CA ASP A 131 28.86 -28.28 -26.31
C ASP A 131 29.16 -27.07 -25.41
N LYS A 132 29.63 -27.36 -24.19
CA LYS A 132 29.92 -26.34 -23.19
C LYS A 132 31.00 -25.34 -23.63
N ARG A 133 31.92 -25.75 -24.50
CA ARG A 133 33.01 -24.88 -24.98
C ARG A 133 32.44 -23.83 -25.93
N SER A 134 31.64 -24.29 -26.90
CA SER A 134 30.92 -23.39 -27.81
C SER A 134 29.93 -22.50 -27.07
N ALA A 135 29.27 -22.99 -26.01
CA ALA A 135 28.41 -22.18 -25.15
C ALA A 135 29.16 -21.01 -24.50
N ILE A 136 30.30 -21.27 -23.84
CA ILE A 136 31.12 -20.24 -23.19
C ILE A 136 31.60 -19.20 -24.21
N THR A 137 32.16 -19.63 -25.34
CA THR A 137 32.63 -18.72 -26.39
C THR A 137 31.50 -17.84 -26.93
N THR A 138 30.31 -18.42 -27.15
CA THR A 138 29.17 -17.66 -27.67
C THR A 138 28.63 -16.65 -26.64
N TYR A 139 28.62 -17.00 -25.35
CA TYR A 139 28.24 -16.07 -24.28
C TYR A 139 29.24 -14.90 -24.15
N GLU A 140 30.55 -15.17 -24.20
CA GLU A 140 31.57 -14.13 -24.16
C GLU A 140 31.48 -13.15 -25.34
N GLU A 141 31.20 -13.66 -26.55
CA GLU A 141 30.99 -12.81 -27.73
C GLU A 141 29.74 -11.94 -27.63
N SER A 142 28.64 -12.50 -27.10
CA SER A 142 27.40 -11.74 -26.87
C SER A 142 27.61 -10.64 -25.84
N ALA A 143 28.27 -10.95 -24.72
CA ALA A 143 28.58 -9.99 -23.65
C ALA A 143 29.49 -8.85 -24.12
N LYS A 144 30.58 -9.13 -24.85
CA LYS A 144 31.48 -8.11 -25.41
C LYS A 144 30.76 -7.14 -26.35
N LYS A 145 29.78 -7.63 -27.12
CA LYS A 145 28.99 -6.78 -28.04
C LYS A 145 27.89 -6.01 -27.33
N ALA A 146 27.26 -6.58 -26.30
CA ALA A 146 26.31 -5.86 -25.46
C ALA A 146 27.00 -4.65 -24.80
N ILE A 147 28.20 -4.86 -24.25
CA ILE A 147 29.05 -3.79 -23.70
C ILE A 147 29.35 -2.74 -24.78
N LYS A 148 29.82 -3.15 -25.97
CA LYS A 148 30.11 -2.23 -27.09
C LYS A 148 28.87 -1.47 -27.62
N ARG A 149 27.68 -2.06 -27.53
CA ARG A 149 26.41 -1.41 -27.91
C ARG A 149 25.92 -0.46 -26.82
N LEU A 150 26.14 -0.78 -25.55
CA LEU A 150 25.88 0.12 -24.42
C LEU A 150 26.83 1.33 -24.46
N GLU A 151 28.11 1.12 -24.78
CA GLU A 151 29.07 2.20 -25.04
C GLU A 151 28.58 3.11 -26.18
N LYS A 152 28.16 2.51 -27.32
CA LYS A 152 27.67 3.27 -28.48
C LYS A 152 26.30 3.93 -28.27
N LEU A 153 25.44 3.33 -27.46
CA LEU A 153 24.15 3.92 -27.06
C LEU A 153 24.37 5.05 -26.06
N SER A 154 25.34 4.92 -25.14
CA SER A 154 25.75 6.00 -24.24
C SER A 154 26.28 7.21 -25.02
N GLU A 155 27.05 6.97 -26.10
CA GLU A 155 27.49 7.99 -27.06
C GLU A 155 26.34 8.59 -27.89
N ALA A 156 25.32 7.80 -28.24
CA ALA A 156 24.17 8.25 -29.04
C ALA A 156 23.12 9.04 -28.21
N SER A 157 22.90 8.68 -26.94
CA SER A 157 22.05 9.44 -26.02
C SER A 157 22.66 10.79 -25.60
N LEU A 158 23.96 10.98 -25.81
CA LEU A 158 24.66 12.26 -25.64
C LEU A 158 24.44 13.25 -26.80
N LEU A 159 23.80 12.84 -27.89
CA LEU A 159 23.54 13.69 -29.08
C LEU A 159 22.14 14.33 -29.11
N GLU A 160 21.20 13.91 -28.26
CA GLU A 160 19.80 14.38 -28.31
C GLU A 160 19.39 15.28 -27.12
N TYR A 161 20.28 15.48 -26.13
CA TYR A 161 20.12 16.50 -25.10
C TYR A 161 21.39 17.37 -25.03
N GLY A 162 21.18 18.68 -25.14
CA GLY A 162 22.23 19.68 -25.28
C GLY A 162 23.37 19.54 -24.26
N GLU A 163 24.57 19.44 -24.82
CA GLU A 163 25.89 19.74 -24.26
C GLU A 163 26.07 19.60 -22.73
N LYS A 164 26.62 18.46 -22.33
CA LYS A 164 27.89 18.42 -21.60
C LYS A 164 28.68 17.19 -22.04
N LYS A 165 29.71 17.40 -22.87
CA LYS A 165 30.78 16.42 -23.05
C LYS A 165 31.35 16.11 -21.67
N VAL A 166 31.26 14.85 -21.23
CA VAL A 166 32.16 14.38 -20.18
C VAL A 166 33.54 14.30 -20.82
N GLU A 167 34.40 15.27 -20.51
CA GLU A 167 35.81 15.19 -20.85
C GLU A 167 36.42 14.01 -20.10
N VAL A 168 36.90 12.99 -20.83
CA VAL A 168 37.80 11.99 -20.27
C VAL A 168 39.09 12.73 -19.93
N LEU A 169 39.29 13.01 -18.64
CA LEU A 169 40.47 13.73 -18.17
C LEU A 169 41.71 12.90 -18.47
N THR A 170 42.75 13.52 -19.04
CA THR A 170 44.06 12.88 -19.18
C THR A 170 44.70 12.72 -17.80
N GLU A 171 45.64 11.78 -17.64
CA GLU A 171 46.38 11.60 -16.38
C GLU A 171 47.00 12.91 -15.87
N GLN A 172 47.52 13.73 -16.78
CA GLN A 172 48.05 15.06 -16.46
C GLN A 172 46.96 16.02 -15.94
N GLN A 173 45.75 15.98 -16.50
CA GLN A 173 44.63 16.78 -16.00
C GLN A 173 44.16 16.32 -14.62
N ILE A 174 44.20 15.02 -14.32
CA ILE A 174 43.88 14.46 -12.99
C ILE A 174 44.93 14.92 -11.96
N ILE A 175 46.21 14.79 -12.29
CA ILE A 175 47.33 15.22 -11.44
C ILE A 175 47.23 16.72 -11.15
N GLN A 176 46.92 17.55 -12.16
CA GLN A 176 46.75 19.00 -11.97
C GLN A 176 45.49 19.35 -11.18
N ARG A 177 44.37 18.68 -11.45
CA ARG A 177 43.08 18.92 -10.78
C ARG A 177 43.16 18.64 -9.29
N TRP A 178 43.73 17.51 -8.90
CA TRP A 178 43.89 17.12 -7.48
C TRP A 178 45.25 17.49 -6.89
N LYS A 179 46.10 18.15 -7.67
CA LYS A 179 47.44 18.60 -7.26
C LYS A 179 48.27 17.48 -6.61
N LEU A 180 48.22 16.27 -7.18
CA LEU A 180 48.86 15.07 -6.62
C LEU A 180 50.39 15.20 -6.53
N ASN A 181 50.97 16.06 -7.36
CA ASN A 181 52.39 16.37 -7.41
C ASN A 181 52.80 17.59 -6.56
N HIS A 182 51.90 18.12 -5.73
CA HIS A 182 52.20 19.14 -4.74
C HIS A 182 52.49 18.51 -3.37
N GLY A 183 53.35 19.14 -2.58
CA GLY A 183 53.47 18.77 -1.17
C GLY A 183 52.34 19.36 -0.34
N LEU A 184 52.33 19.04 0.95
CA LEU A 184 51.23 19.29 1.86
C LEU A 184 51.70 20.15 3.04
N PHE A 185 50.95 21.19 3.33
CA PHE A 185 50.97 21.93 4.58
C PHE A 185 49.91 21.34 5.50
N LEU A 186 50.31 21.00 6.71
CA LEU A 186 49.41 20.58 7.78
C LEU A 186 49.25 21.79 8.70
N ASP A 187 48.06 22.40 8.69
CA ASP A 187 47.69 23.50 9.58
C ASP A 187 46.35 23.18 10.27
N GLY A 188 46.45 22.63 11.48
CA GLY A 188 45.35 22.06 12.24
C GLY A 188 44.66 20.93 11.47
N PRO A 189 43.32 20.96 11.33
CA PRO A 189 42.55 19.98 10.55
C PRO A 189 42.59 20.24 9.04
N SER A 190 43.17 21.36 8.61
CA SER A 190 43.23 21.75 7.20
C SER A 190 44.51 21.23 6.55
N ILE A 191 44.34 20.54 5.42
CA ILE A 191 45.45 20.10 4.58
C ILE A 191 45.45 21.00 3.34
N GLN A 192 46.53 21.76 3.16
CA GLN A 192 46.68 22.64 2.01
C GLN A 192 47.82 22.18 1.11
N THR A 193 47.60 22.20 -0.21
CA THR A 193 48.64 21.88 -1.18
C THR A 193 49.66 23.02 -1.30
N SER A 194 50.93 22.68 -1.51
CA SER A 194 52.03 23.63 -1.63
C SER A 194 51.87 24.62 -2.78
N LYS A 195 52.53 25.78 -2.68
CA LYS A 195 52.51 26.79 -3.76
C LYS A 195 53.26 26.34 -5.01
N LYS A 196 54.33 25.56 -4.84
CA LYS A 196 55.10 24.99 -5.96
C LYS A 196 54.86 23.49 -6.09
N VAL A 197 54.80 23.04 -7.34
CA VAL A 197 54.84 21.64 -7.74
C VAL A 197 56.19 21.03 -7.34
N VAL A 198 56.17 19.82 -6.79
CA VAL A 198 57.37 19.07 -6.40
C VAL A 198 57.97 18.30 -7.58
N PHE A 199 57.12 17.76 -8.47
CA PHE A 199 57.53 16.89 -9.59
C PHE A 199 57.17 17.52 -10.95
N VAL A 200 58.15 17.64 -11.85
CA VAL A 200 57.98 18.39 -13.11
C VAL A 200 57.56 17.51 -14.30
N ASP A 201 57.86 16.20 -14.33
CA ASP A 201 57.50 15.28 -15.45
C ASP A 201 57.08 13.85 -14.97
N ASP A 202 56.18 13.22 -15.73
CA ASP A 202 55.72 11.81 -15.81
C ASP A 202 55.97 10.88 -14.60
N GLY A 203 55.22 11.10 -13.52
CA GLY A 203 55.03 10.07 -12.50
C GLY A 203 53.92 9.11 -12.93
N ASP A 204 54.12 7.80 -12.75
CA ASP A 204 53.11 6.79 -13.08
C ASP A 204 51.90 6.94 -12.14
N LEU A 205 50.72 7.08 -12.72
CA LEU A 205 49.45 7.21 -12.00
C LEU A 205 48.67 5.89 -12.10
N ASP A 206 48.47 5.24 -10.96
CA ASP A 206 47.65 4.04 -10.86
C ASP A 206 46.35 4.38 -10.13
N ILE A 207 45.21 4.22 -10.80
CA ILE A 207 43.88 4.55 -10.29
C ILE A 207 43.05 3.27 -10.23
N ASN A 208 42.74 2.82 -9.03
CA ASN A 208 41.98 1.60 -8.79
C ASN A 208 40.68 1.90 -8.04
N LEU A 209 39.60 1.18 -8.36
CA LEU A 209 38.37 1.23 -7.56
C LEU A 209 38.67 0.72 -6.14
N TYR A 210 38.26 1.49 -5.15
CA TYR A 210 38.46 1.13 -3.76
C TYR A 210 37.63 -0.11 -3.38
N GLN A 211 38.31 -1.17 -2.96
CA GLN A 211 37.66 -2.45 -2.60
C GLN A 211 37.33 -2.57 -1.10
N GLY A 212 37.82 -1.64 -0.28
CA GLY A 212 37.56 -1.63 1.16
C GLY A 212 36.17 -1.10 1.53
N GLU A 213 35.93 -1.03 2.83
CA GLU A 213 34.71 -0.46 3.41
C GLU A 213 34.86 1.03 3.74
N PRO A 214 33.76 1.78 3.89
CA PRO A 214 33.81 3.11 4.48
C PRO A 214 34.43 3.04 5.89
N ILE A 215 35.08 4.13 6.30
CA ILE A 215 35.78 4.22 7.59
C ILE A 215 35.10 5.27 8.45
N VAL A 216 34.89 4.95 9.72
CA VAL A 216 34.20 5.81 10.68
C VAL A 216 35.19 6.31 11.74
N TYR A 217 35.26 7.62 11.89
CA TYR A 217 36.07 8.31 12.89
C TYR A 217 35.17 8.88 13.98
N ILE A 218 35.42 8.46 15.23
CA ILE A 218 34.57 8.78 16.38
C ILE A 218 35.27 9.81 17.27
N ASN A 219 34.50 10.81 17.73
CA ASN A 219 34.96 11.94 18.53
C ASN A 219 36.06 12.70 17.80
N ILE A 220 35.68 13.44 16.76
CA ILE A 220 36.59 14.27 15.96
C ILE A 220 36.83 15.66 16.60
N ASN A 221 37.94 16.31 16.24
CA ASN A 221 38.31 17.64 16.76
C ASN A 221 37.30 18.76 16.44
N ASP A 222 37.33 19.81 17.27
CA ASP A 222 36.68 21.09 16.98
C ASP A 222 37.30 21.73 15.72
N PRO A 223 36.50 22.09 14.69
CA PRO A 223 36.99 22.85 13.53
C PRO A 223 37.74 24.14 13.89
N ASP A 224 37.44 24.73 15.05
CA ASP A 224 38.05 25.97 15.54
C ASP A 224 39.38 25.74 16.31
N CYS A 225 39.86 24.50 16.40
CA CYS A 225 41.08 24.17 17.12
C CYS A 225 42.34 24.49 16.29
N LEU A 226 43.08 25.52 16.69
CA LEU A 226 44.31 26.01 16.04
C LEU A 226 45.59 25.24 16.43
N THR A 227 45.52 24.21 17.28
CA THR A 227 46.73 23.51 17.75
C THR A 227 47.15 22.40 16.78
N ASN A 228 48.27 22.59 16.09
CA ASN A 228 48.96 21.55 15.31
C ASN A 228 49.52 20.46 16.24
N SER A 229 48.93 19.26 16.24
CA SER A 229 49.35 18.13 17.09
C SER A 229 50.57 17.34 16.56
N LEU A 230 51.38 17.93 15.67
CA LEU A 230 52.59 17.30 15.14
C LEU A 230 53.82 18.12 15.55
N ASP A 231 54.64 17.59 16.45
CA ASP A 231 56.00 18.08 16.64
C ASP A 231 56.86 17.57 15.47
N PHE A 232 57.18 18.47 14.54
CA PHE A 232 57.83 18.15 13.26
C PHE A 232 59.26 17.60 13.43
N GLU A 233 59.83 17.67 14.64
CA GLU A 233 61.18 17.18 14.95
C GLU A 233 61.25 15.93 15.86
N ASN A 234 60.24 15.66 16.72
CA ASN A 234 60.36 14.64 17.79
C ASN A 234 59.47 13.39 17.71
N HIS A 235 58.66 13.21 16.66
CA HIS A 235 57.92 11.95 16.40
C HIS A 235 57.00 11.45 17.55
N LYS A 236 56.57 12.33 18.47
CA LYS A 236 55.54 11.99 19.48
C LYS A 236 54.27 12.77 19.21
N VAL A 237 53.18 12.06 18.96
CA VAL A 237 51.83 12.61 18.92
C VAL A 237 51.33 12.69 20.35
N GLU A 238 51.27 13.89 20.94
CA GLU A 238 50.58 14.09 22.22
C GLU A 238 49.09 14.38 21.95
N VAL A 239 48.23 13.46 22.37
CA VAL A 239 46.77 13.61 22.33
C VAL A 239 46.35 14.46 23.54
N TYR A 240 45.86 15.69 23.33
CA TYR A 240 45.30 16.54 24.39
C TYR A 240 43.77 16.54 24.39
N ASP A 241 43.17 16.68 25.59
CA ASP A 241 41.76 16.49 25.96
C ASP A 241 40.70 17.43 25.32
N ASN A 242 41.04 18.24 24.30
CA ASN A 242 40.14 19.25 23.71
C ASN A 242 39.29 18.73 22.53
N LEU A 243 38.85 17.46 22.56
CA LEU A 243 37.97 16.86 21.55
C LEU A 243 36.50 17.28 21.79
N LYS A 244 35.78 17.74 20.76
CA LYS A 244 34.30 17.85 20.81
C LYS A 244 33.73 16.44 20.82
N SER A 245 33.41 15.96 22.02
CA SER A 245 33.02 14.58 22.34
C SER A 245 31.73 14.04 21.70
N SER A 246 31.18 14.68 20.65
CA SER A 246 29.86 14.32 20.09
C SER A 246 29.76 14.26 18.55
N ASP A 247 30.82 14.57 17.82
CA ASP A 247 30.82 14.59 16.35
C ASP A 247 31.50 13.34 15.76
N LEU A 248 30.97 12.87 14.63
CA LEU A 248 31.44 11.70 13.86
C LEU A 248 31.78 12.13 12.43
N CYS A 249 32.80 11.51 11.82
CA CYS A 249 33.03 11.59 10.38
C CYS A 249 33.01 10.19 9.77
N ILE A 250 32.34 10.04 8.62
CA ILE A 250 32.35 8.82 7.82
C ILE A 250 32.97 9.14 6.46
N ASN A 251 34.10 8.49 6.19
CA ASN A 251 34.75 8.53 4.89
C ASN A 251 34.14 7.43 4.00
N PHE A 252 33.68 7.80 2.81
CA PHE A 252 33.21 6.89 1.76
C PHE A 252 34.19 6.94 0.57
N PRO A 253 35.28 6.16 0.60
CA PRO A 253 36.21 6.10 -0.52
C PRO A 253 35.55 5.42 -1.73
N VAL A 254 35.86 5.93 -2.91
CA VAL A 254 35.41 5.39 -4.20
C VAL A 254 36.62 4.88 -4.99
N VAL A 255 37.71 5.63 -4.94
CA VAL A 255 38.92 5.38 -5.74
C VAL A 255 40.16 5.49 -4.87
N GLU A 256 41.08 4.57 -5.07
CA GLU A 256 42.44 4.60 -4.55
C GLU A 256 43.39 5.04 -5.67
N ILE A 257 44.22 6.05 -5.38
CA ILE A 257 45.14 6.63 -6.34
C ILE A 257 46.55 6.46 -5.81
N THR A 258 47.44 5.84 -6.58
CA THR A 258 48.87 5.76 -6.29
C THR A 258 49.62 6.58 -7.32
N TYR A 259 50.36 7.59 -6.85
CA TYR A 259 51.21 8.43 -7.67
C TYR A 259 52.67 8.08 -7.40
N ARG A 260 53.33 7.45 -8.38
CA ARG A 260 54.73 7.02 -8.26
C ARG A 260 55.64 8.03 -8.94
N ALA A 261 56.37 8.78 -8.14
CA ALA A 261 57.40 9.70 -8.62
C ALA A 261 58.64 9.58 -7.73
N ASP A 262 59.84 9.66 -8.31
CA ASP A 262 61.11 9.62 -7.56
C ASP A 262 61.38 10.99 -6.89
N PRO A 263 61.20 11.12 -5.56
CA PRO A 263 61.30 12.41 -4.90
C PRO A 263 62.76 12.85 -4.70
N VAL A 264 63.71 11.91 -4.67
CA VAL A 264 65.10 12.19 -4.30
C VAL A 264 65.78 13.05 -5.38
N ASN A 265 65.47 12.79 -6.64
CA ASN A 265 66.00 13.55 -7.78
C ASN A 265 65.47 15.00 -7.87
N SER A 266 64.25 15.26 -7.39
CA SER A 266 63.68 16.61 -7.35
C SER A 266 64.25 17.47 -6.22
N PHE A 267 64.48 16.89 -5.03
CA PHE A 267 64.98 17.62 -3.86
C PHE A 267 66.51 17.75 -3.80
N SER A 268 67.26 16.84 -4.41
CA SER A 268 68.73 16.92 -4.48
C SER A 268 69.26 18.16 -5.23
N LYS A 269 68.43 18.79 -6.08
CA LYS A 269 68.77 20.01 -6.83
C LYS A 269 68.53 21.32 -6.05
N PHE A 270 67.96 21.25 -4.84
CA PHE A 270 67.60 22.45 -4.05
C PHE A 270 68.76 22.96 -3.18
N THR A 271 69.26 24.16 -3.46
CA THR A 271 70.44 24.76 -2.80
C THR A 271 70.12 25.74 -1.65
N GLY A 272 68.84 25.94 -1.28
CA GLY A 272 68.40 26.89 -0.23
C GLY A 272 68.35 26.32 1.20
N LYS A 273 68.11 27.18 2.21
CA LYS A 273 67.86 26.80 3.62
C LYS A 273 66.60 25.92 3.76
N VAL A 274 66.54 25.07 4.80
CA VAL A 274 65.42 24.12 5.03
C VAL A 274 64.11 24.84 5.35
N GLU A 275 64.14 25.92 6.13
CA GLU A 275 62.96 26.76 6.42
C GLU A 275 62.27 27.25 5.13
N ASN A 276 63.04 27.70 4.14
CA ASN A 276 62.52 28.13 2.84
C ASN A 276 61.98 26.98 1.98
N LEU A 277 62.33 25.73 2.28
CA LEU A 277 61.86 24.56 1.52
C LEU A 277 60.43 24.20 1.93
N HIS A 278 60.12 24.28 3.23
CA HIS A 278 58.77 24.07 3.73
C HIS A 278 57.80 25.11 3.16
N ASP A 279 58.15 26.39 3.17
CA ASP A 279 57.30 27.48 2.64
C ASP A 279 56.96 27.35 1.14
N LEU A 280 57.79 26.66 0.38
CA LEU A 280 57.63 26.50 -1.06
C LEU A 280 56.98 25.17 -1.45
N TYR A 281 57.38 24.07 -0.82
CA TYR A 281 57.03 22.71 -1.22
C TYR A 281 56.22 21.94 -0.17
N GLY A 282 55.91 22.53 0.98
CA GLY A 282 55.16 21.86 2.06
C GLY A 282 56.05 21.05 3.01
N HIS A 283 55.42 20.51 4.06
CA HIS A 283 56.08 19.67 5.07
C HIS A 283 56.14 18.20 4.66
N PHE A 284 55.13 17.73 3.93
CA PHE A 284 54.99 16.32 3.55
C PHE A 284 54.66 16.15 2.08
N ILE A 285 54.90 14.95 1.55
CA ILE A 285 54.43 14.50 0.24
C ILE A 285 53.77 13.15 0.40
N ALA A 286 52.57 13.01 -0.14
CA ALA A 286 51.86 11.74 -0.24
C ALA A 286 52.16 11.08 -1.59
N ASN A 287 52.22 9.75 -1.61
CA ASN A 287 52.29 8.97 -2.85
C ASN A 287 51.05 8.08 -3.05
N LYS A 288 50.15 8.03 -2.06
CA LYS A 288 48.90 7.30 -2.12
C LYS A 288 47.78 8.19 -1.58
N PHE A 289 46.62 8.13 -2.21
CA PHE A 289 45.48 8.98 -1.92
C PHE A 289 44.18 8.17 -1.99
N LEU A 290 43.23 8.51 -1.12
CA LEU A 290 41.84 8.05 -1.25
C LEU A 290 41.00 9.22 -1.75
N ALA A 291 40.23 8.98 -2.81
CA ALA A 291 39.27 9.92 -3.35
C ALA A 291 37.84 9.39 -3.13
N GLY A 292 36.96 10.26 -2.67
CA GLY A 292 35.58 9.91 -2.34
C GLY A 292 34.81 11.07 -1.72
N GLY A 293 33.92 10.75 -0.79
CA GLY A 293 33.10 11.72 -0.08
C GLY A 293 33.20 11.56 1.43
N GLN A 294 32.92 12.63 2.17
CA GLN A 294 32.92 12.64 3.64
C GLN A 294 31.58 13.13 4.16
N LEU A 295 31.05 12.45 5.17
CA LEU A 295 29.87 12.87 5.91
C LEU A 295 30.23 13.15 7.37
N PHE A 296 29.93 14.36 7.82
CA PHE A 296 30.05 14.79 9.21
C PHE A 296 28.68 14.72 9.87
N ILE A 297 28.56 13.92 10.93
CA ILE A 297 27.33 13.78 11.71
C ILE A 297 27.53 14.53 13.03
N LYS A 298 26.77 15.61 13.21
CA LYS A 298 26.88 16.47 14.39
C LYS A 298 26.00 15.96 15.52
N ASN A 299 26.47 16.13 16.76
CA ASN A 299 25.72 15.80 17.98
C ASN A 299 25.25 14.33 18.09
N PHE A 300 25.92 13.39 17.41
CA PHE A 300 25.50 11.98 17.36
C PHE A 300 25.33 11.37 18.77
N ASN A 301 26.19 11.73 19.72
CA ASN A 301 26.13 11.17 21.08
C ASN A 301 24.93 11.66 21.92
N LEU A 302 24.30 12.79 21.58
CA LEU A 302 23.14 13.34 22.30
C LEU A 302 21.79 12.69 21.92
N THR A 303 21.82 11.73 20.99
CA THR A 303 20.64 11.11 20.38
C THR A 303 20.26 9.81 21.11
N SER A 304 18.97 9.44 21.09
CA SER A 304 18.50 8.20 21.75
C SER A 304 18.97 6.94 21.01
N SER A 305 18.84 5.75 21.61
CA SER A 305 19.30 4.50 20.99
C SER A 305 18.58 4.20 19.67
N SER A 306 17.24 4.20 19.68
CA SER A 306 16.42 3.88 18.49
C SER A 306 16.70 4.83 17.32
N GLN A 307 16.98 6.09 17.66
CA GLN A 307 17.38 7.13 16.72
C GLN A 307 18.73 6.87 16.05
N LYS A 308 19.73 6.41 16.82
CA LYS A 308 21.03 5.98 16.28
C LYS A 308 20.87 4.75 15.37
N ASP A 309 20.01 3.82 15.76
CA ASP A 309 19.74 2.59 15.01
C ASP A 309 19.09 2.88 13.65
N ILE A 310 18.08 3.76 13.62
CA ILE A 310 17.45 4.23 12.38
C ILE A 310 18.48 4.90 11.46
N LEU A 311 19.33 5.79 12.01
CA LEU A 311 20.36 6.46 11.22
C LEU A 311 21.34 5.46 10.60
N LYS A 312 21.87 4.53 11.40
CA LYS A 312 22.77 3.47 10.96
C LYS A 312 22.13 2.63 9.85
N PHE A 313 20.89 2.21 10.06
CA PHE A 313 20.12 1.44 9.09
C PHE A 313 19.95 2.19 7.76
N TYR A 314 19.62 3.49 7.79
CA TYR A 314 19.55 4.31 6.59
C TYR A 314 20.89 4.46 5.87
N LEU A 315 21.98 4.71 6.60
CA LEU A 315 23.29 4.83 5.98
C LEU A 315 23.69 3.54 5.26
N VAL A 316 23.41 2.37 5.86
CA VAL A 316 23.61 1.05 5.22
C VAL A 316 22.77 0.92 3.94
N LEU A 317 21.48 1.27 4.00
CA LEU A 317 20.58 1.23 2.85
C LEU A 317 21.05 2.12 1.69
N VAL A 318 21.36 3.38 2.01
CA VAL A 318 21.74 4.39 1.02
C VAL A 318 23.08 4.02 0.38
N TYR A 319 24.07 3.63 1.18
CA TYR A 319 25.37 3.17 0.72
C TYR A 319 25.26 1.96 -0.21
N ASN A 320 24.55 0.91 0.22
CA ASN A 320 24.41 -0.32 -0.57
C ASN A 320 23.60 -0.10 -1.86
N SER A 321 22.63 0.82 -1.84
CA SER A 321 21.87 1.18 -3.04
C SER A 321 22.75 1.92 -4.04
N ALA A 322 23.50 2.93 -3.59
CA ALA A 322 24.39 3.73 -4.43
C ALA A 322 25.54 2.90 -5.02
N LYS A 323 26.26 2.14 -4.18
CA LYS A 323 27.41 1.32 -4.59
C LYS A 323 27.07 0.27 -5.64
N ASN A 324 25.88 -0.35 -5.54
CA ASN A 324 25.43 -1.39 -6.45
C ASN A 324 24.62 -0.86 -7.65
N ASN A 325 24.53 0.47 -7.83
CA ASN A 325 23.68 1.11 -8.84
C ASN A 325 22.23 0.60 -8.84
N ASN A 326 21.68 0.41 -7.64
CA ASN A 326 20.33 -0.09 -7.43
C ASN A 326 19.38 1.07 -7.14
N GLU A 327 18.12 0.91 -7.55
CA GLU A 327 17.05 1.81 -7.11
C GLU A 327 16.90 1.73 -5.60
N PHE A 328 16.79 2.91 -4.97
CA PHE A 328 16.59 3.00 -3.53
C PHE A 328 15.19 2.46 -3.19
N PRO A 329 15.05 1.56 -2.21
CA PRO A 329 13.82 0.77 -2.03
C PRO A 329 12.59 1.56 -1.55
N PHE A 330 12.74 2.86 -1.25
CA PHE A 330 11.68 3.69 -0.69
C PHE A 330 11.58 5.03 -1.42
N ASP A 331 10.42 5.32 -2.01
CA ASP A 331 10.13 6.68 -2.50
C ASP A 331 9.86 7.66 -1.34
N ASN A 332 9.21 7.16 -0.29
CA ASN A 332 8.88 7.87 0.94
C ASN A 332 9.44 7.13 2.16
N SER A 333 9.86 7.90 3.18
CA SER A 333 10.46 7.36 4.39
C SER A 333 9.46 6.54 5.22
N PRO A 334 9.73 5.26 5.51
CA PRO A 334 8.89 4.49 6.42
C PRO A 334 9.16 4.82 7.90
N PHE A 335 10.18 5.62 8.23
CA PHE A 335 10.50 6.04 9.61
C PHE A 335 10.25 7.53 9.83
N ASP A 336 10.17 7.92 11.10
CA ASP A 336 10.03 9.31 11.49
C ASP A 336 11.26 10.17 11.13
N LEU A 337 11.04 11.18 10.29
CA LEU A 337 12.09 12.10 9.82
C LEU A 337 12.24 13.33 10.71
N ASP A 338 11.37 13.53 11.71
CA ASP A 338 11.47 14.65 12.68
C ASP A 338 12.79 14.66 13.45
N PHE A 339 13.53 13.56 13.37
CA PHE A 339 14.79 13.34 14.04
C PHE A 339 16.02 13.30 13.09
N PHE A 340 15.93 13.66 11.80
CA PHE A 340 17.12 13.53 10.93
C PHE A 340 18.32 14.36 11.47
N PRO A 341 19.43 13.72 11.89
CA PRO A 341 20.52 14.43 12.53
C PRO A 341 21.16 15.40 11.55
N ARG A 342 21.84 16.42 12.06
CA ARG A 342 22.54 17.37 11.20
C ARG A 342 23.74 16.68 10.55
N ILE A 343 23.53 16.22 9.33
CA ILE A 343 24.55 15.62 8.46
C ILE A 343 25.03 16.69 7.48
N GLU A 344 26.35 16.86 7.41
CA GLU A 344 27.02 17.83 6.54
C GLU A 344 28.09 17.15 5.71
N THR A 345 28.28 17.62 4.49
CA THR A 345 29.37 17.19 3.61
C THR A 345 30.61 18.06 3.83
N SER A 346 31.76 17.64 3.28
CA SER A 346 33.02 18.40 3.37
C SER A 346 32.96 19.80 2.76
N ASP A 347 32.10 20.03 1.77
CA ASP A 347 31.83 21.34 1.15
C ASP A 347 30.76 22.18 1.89
N GLY A 348 30.26 21.69 3.04
CA GLY A 348 29.33 22.42 3.90
C GLY A 348 27.85 22.30 3.50
N LEU A 349 27.51 21.38 2.59
CA LEU A 349 26.12 21.13 2.20
C LEU A 349 25.40 20.31 3.28
N THR A 350 24.26 20.83 3.74
CA THR A 350 23.43 20.18 4.76
C THR A 350 22.48 19.15 4.12
N LEU A 351 22.55 17.92 4.58
CA LEU A 351 21.72 16.79 4.15
C LEU A 351 20.57 16.59 5.15
N ASP A 352 19.63 17.53 5.22
CA ASP A 352 18.52 17.54 6.19
C ASP A 352 17.34 16.57 5.86
N THR A 353 17.41 15.83 4.74
CA THR A 353 16.35 14.91 4.32
C THR A 353 16.94 13.64 3.73
N LEU A 354 16.24 12.51 3.89
CA LEU A 354 16.63 11.23 3.29
C LEU A 354 16.85 11.35 1.77
N LYS A 355 15.99 12.11 1.08
CA LYS A 355 16.10 12.35 -0.36
C LYS A 355 17.40 13.09 -0.73
N LYS A 356 17.82 14.08 0.06
CA LYS A 356 19.11 14.76 -0.16
C LYS A 356 20.28 13.79 0.08
N LEU A 357 20.23 12.99 1.15
CA LEU A 357 21.26 11.99 1.45
C LEU A 357 21.39 10.93 0.34
N VAL A 358 20.27 10.36 -0.11
CA VAL A 358 20.22 9.39 -1.24
C VAL A 358 20.81 10.00 -2.50
N ASN A 359 20.40 11.23 -2.84
CA ASN A 359 20.90 11.91 -4.03
C ASN A 359 22.41 12.21 -3.95
N TRP A 360 22.91 12.62 -2.79
CA TRP A 360 24.33 12.89 -2.60
C TRP A 360 25.16 11.61 -2.73
N MET A 361 24.75 10.52 -2.06
CA MET A 361 25.47 9.24 -2.15
C MET A 361 25.43 8.67 -3.58
N ARG A 362 24.31 8.85 -4.28
CA ARG A 362 24.17 8.47 -5.68
C ARG A 362 25.14 9.23 -6.57
N LYS A 363 25.23 10.56 -6.42
CA LYS A 363 26.21 11.39 -7.15
C LYS A 363 27.65 10.97 -6.86
N LEU A 364 27.95 10.58 -5.63
CA LEU A 364 29.28 10.13 -5.22
C LEU A 364 29.73 8.88 -6.00
N TYR A 365 28.86 7.88 -6.12
CA TYR A 365 29.18 6.59 -6.77
C TYR A 365 28.83 6.52 -8.27
N GLN A 366 27.96 7.40 -8.79
CA GLN A 366 27.50 7.37 -10.18
C GLN A 366 28.03 8.54 -11.03
N ASP A 367 28.10 9.74 -10.47
CA ASP A 367 28.52 10.96 -11.21
C ASP A 367 30.01 11.30 -10.98
N ASN A 368 30.73 10.46 -10.22
CA ASN A 368 32.15 10.60 -9.88
C ASN A 368 32.53 11.99 -9.34
N ILE A 369 31.63 12.62 -8.58
CA ILE A 369 31.94 13.85 -7.83
C ILE A 369 32.72 13.40 -6.59
N ILE A 370 34.03 13.23 -6.76
CA ILE A 370 34.94 12.77 -5.71
C ILE A 370 36.04 13.81 -5.49
N ASP A 371 36.36 14.03 -4.22
CA ASP A 371 37.49 14.84 -3.77
C ASP A 371 38.48 13.97 -3.01
N ILE A 372 39.72 14.45 -2.85
CA ILE A 372 40.71 13.76 -2.03
C ILE A 372 40.26 13.83 -0.56
N ILE A 373 40.01 12.67 0.04
CA ILE A 373 39.55 12.54 1.42
C ILE A 373 40.67 12.09 2.38
N SER A 374 41.73 11.48 1.84
CA SER A 374 42.87 11.03 2.62
C SER A 374 44.18 11.02 1.82
N TYR A 375 45.27 11.33 2.53
CA TYR A 375 46.65 11.29 2.08
C TYR A 375 47.39 10.22 2.89
N ILE A 376 47.91 9.21 2.18
CA ILE A 376 48.52 8.00 2.74
C ILE A 376 50.02 8.00 2.39
N ASN A 377 50.83 7.39 3.27
CA ASN A 377 52.27 7.21 3.10
C ASN A 377 53.01 8.54 2.93
N LEU A 378 52.91 9.37 3.96
CA LEU A 378 53.48 10.71 4.01
C LEU A 378 55.01 10.65 4.22
N ASN A 379 55.73 11.27 3.30
CA ASN A 379 57.18 11.43 3.36
C ASN A 379 57.54 12.88 3.71
N SER A 380 58.41 13.07 4.70
CA SER A 380 58.87 14.40 5.10
C SER A 380 59.77 15.01 4.04
N THR A 381 59.50 16.26 3.64
CA THR A 381 60.30 16.96 2.64
C THR A 381 61.73 17.25 3.12
N SER A 382 61.97 17.35 4.44
CA SER A 382 63.31 17.53 5.00
C SER A 382 64.16 16.27 4.92
N GLN A 383 63.56 15.08 5.12
CA GLN A 383 64.24 13.78 5.01
C GLN A 383 64.59 13.44 3.55
N LEU A 384 63.69 13.76 2.61
CA LEU A 384 63.93 13.57 1.18
C LEU A 384 65.13 14.41 0.68
N LYS A 385 65.34 15.60 1.28
CA LYS A 385 66.52 16.44 0.99
C LYS A 385 67.83 15.84 1.51
N SER A 386 67.81 15.15 2.66
CA SER A 386 69.02 14.59 3.28
C SER A 386 69.47 13.25 2.68
N GLY A 387 68.75 12.72 1.68
CA GLY A 387 69.11 11.47 1.00
C GLY A 387 68.90 10.21 1.85
N ILE A 388 68.27 10.34 3.01
CA ILE A 388 67.89 9.21 3.85
C ILE A 388 66.63 8.61 3.24
N SER A 389 66.65 7.32 2.89
CA SER A 389 65.45 6.56 2.53
C SER A 389 64.45 6.73 3.67
N ALA A 390 63.44 7.58 3.46
CA ALA A 390 62.41 7.83 4.44
C ALA A 390 61.77 6.49 4.80
N LYS A 391 61.93 6.05 6.05
CA LYS A 391 60.90 5.18 6.63
C LYS A 391 59.67 6.06 6.66
N GLY A 392 58.73 5.84 5.74
CA GLY A 392 57.49 6.60 5.65
C GLY A 392 56.89 6.69 7.05
N LEU A 393 56.42 7.88 7.43
CA LEU A 393 55.58 7.98 8.62
C LEU A 393 54.34 7.14 8.32
N GLU A 394 54.08 6.09 9.10
CA GLU A 394 52.81 5.34 9.09
C GLU A 394 51.69 6.19 9.71
N ILE A 395 51.57 7.44 9.28
CA ILE A 395 50.56 8.39 9.74
C ILE A 395 49.77 8.82 8.51
N ASP A 396 48.56 8.27 8.38
CA ASP A 396 47.59 8.72 7.39
C ASP A 396 46.97 10.05 7.86
N LYS A 397 46.68 10.94 6.91
CA LYS A 397 46.01 12.22 7.20
C LYS A 397 44.72 12.32 6.40
N HIS A 398 43.65 12.72 7.07
CA HIS A 398 42.32 12.84 6.49
C HIS A 398 41.92 14.31 6.39
N THR A 399 41.30 14.70 5.28
CA THR A 399 40.84 16.07 5.11
C THR A 399 39.74 16.38 6.12
N GLY A 400 39.84 17.52 6.82
CA GLY A 400 38.84 17.95 7.79
C GLY A 400 38.86 17.19 9.13
N ILE A 401 39.80 16.27 9.35
CA ILE A 401 39.97 15.54 10.62
C ILE A 401 41.40 15.74 11.11
N ALA A 402 41.60 16.59 12.12
CA ALA A 402 42.92 16.80 12.73
C ALA A 402 43.34 15.61 13.61
N ASN A 403 42.46 15.23 14.55
CA ASN A 403 42.59 14.07 15.44
C ASN A 403 41.21 13.41 15.63
N TYR A 404 41.24 12.15 16.05
CA TYR A 404 40.09 11.32 16.39
C TYR A 404 40.46 10.42 17.57
N ARG A 405 39.47 9.95 18.33
CA ARG A 405 39.70 9.02 19.45
C ARG A 405 39.76 7.57 19.01
N GLU A 406 38.89 7.21 18.08
CA GLU A 406 38.70 5.83 17.64
C GLU A 406 38.40 5.81 16.13
N GLU A 407 38.96 4.81 15.46
CA GLU A 407 38.74 4.51 14.04
C GLU A 407 38.18 3.09 13.94
N VAL A 408 37.03 2.97 13.25
CA VAL A 408 36.29 1.71 13.15
C VAL A 408 35.79 1.55 11.72
N ASN A 409 35.85 0.33 11.18
CA ASN A 409 35.21 0.01 9.90
C ASN A 409 33.70 0.25 9.97
N PHE A 410 33.10 0.66 8.87
CA PHE A 410 31.68 0.99 8.82
C PHE A 410 30.77 -0.17 9.24
N GLU A 411 31.03 -1.41 8.79
CA GLU A 411 30.25 -2.58 9.21
C GLU A 411 30.33 -2.81 10.74
N ASN A 412 31.54 -2.70 11.31
CA ASN A 412 31.76 -2.83 12.75
C ASN A 412 31.11 -1.71 13.56
N TRP A 413 31.15 -0.46 13.08
CA TRP A 413 30.53 0.69 13.75
C TRP A 413 29.01 0.60 13.74
N VAL A 414 28.42 0.12 12.63
CA VAL A 414 27.00 -0.19 12.56
C VAL A 414 26.66 -1.21 13.64
N GLY A 415 27.48 -2.26 13.80
CA GLY A 415 27.43 -3.21 14.91
C GLY A 415 26.28 -4.23 14.83
N ASN A 416 25.41 -4.10 13.83
CA ASN A 416 24.27 -4.97 13.58
C ASN A 416 24.38 -5.51 12.15
N THR A 417 24.98 -6.69 12.02
CA THR A 417 25.15 -7.38 10.71
C THR A 417 23.81 -7.68 10.05
N GLU A 418 22.74 -7.74 10.85
CA GLU A 418 21.40 -7.98 10.38
C GLU A 418 20.82 -6.79 9.62
N TYR A 419 21.26 -5.55 9.84
CA TYR A 419 20.81 -4.39 9.05
C TYR A 419 21.12 -4.55 7.56
N VAL A 420 22.29 -5.09 7.21
CA VAL A 420 22.66 -5.38 5.82
C VAL A 420 21.73 -6.44 5.21
N LYS A 421 21.41 -7.49 5.99
CA LYS A 421 20.50 -8.56 5.58
C LYS A 421 19.06 -8.05 5.42
N LEU A 422 18.59 -7.31 6.42
CA LEU A 422 17.25 -6.70 6.46
C LEU A 422 17.06 -5.74 5.29
N ALA A 423 18.05 -4.89 5.00
CA ALA A 423 18.04 -4.00 3.82
C ALA A 423 17.82 -4.77 2.51
N LYS A 424 18.53 -5.89 2.32
CA LYS A 424 18.36 -6.77 1.16
C LYS A 424 16.96 -7.40 1.13
N TRP A 425 16.44 -7.86 2.27
CA TRP A 425 15.14 -8.51 2.35
C TRP A 425 13.96 -7.55 2.17
N ILE A 426 14.05 -6.32 2.67
CA ILE A 426 13.02 -5.30 2.44
C ILE A 426 12.86 -5.04 0.95
N LYS A 427 13.98 -4.93 0.22
CA LYS A 427 13.95 -4.80 -1.23
C LYS A 427 13.37 -6.04 -1.93
N ASN A 428 13.83 -7.23 -1.56
CA ASN A 428 13.48 -8.47 -2.26
C ASN A 428 12.06 -8.95 -1.97
N PHE A 429 11.55 -8.67 -0.78
CA PHE A 429 10.28 -9.22 -0.29
C PHE A 429 9.24 -8.17 0.10
N HIS A 430 9.55 -6.87 -0.06
CA HIS A 430 8.61 -5.79 0.22
C HIS A 430 8.05 -5.85 1.67
N LEU A 431 8.96 -6.04 2.64
CA LEU A 431 8.60 -6.36 4.04
C LEU A 431 7.84 -5.23 4.77
N PHE A 432 7.94 -4.00 4.29
CA PHE A 432 7.30 -2.84 4.94
C PHE A 432 5.96 -2.45 4.28
N GLN A 433 5.59 -3.12 3.18
CA GLN A 433 4.30 -2.92 2.54
C GLN A 433 3.20 -3.72 3.25
N GLY A 434 1.98 -3.17 3.23
CA GLY A 434 0.78 -3.91 3.59
C GLY A 434 0.55 -5.07 2.64
N LEU A 435 -0.23 -6.05 3.06
CA LEU A 435 -0.59 -7.21 2.26
C LEU A 435 -2.03 -7.04 1.77
N ALA A 436 -2.21 -6.97 0.45
CA ALA A 436 -3.51 -6.86 -0.20
C ALA A 436 -3.97 -8.23 -0.73
N ILE A 437 -5.25 -8.56 -0.53
CA ILE A 437 -5.86 -9.75 -1.14
C ILE A 437 -6.48 -9.34 -2.46
N ASN A 438 -5.97 -9.87 -3.56
CA ASN A 438 -6.51 -9.58 -4.87
C ASN A 438 -7.80 -10.39 -5.16
N LYS A 439 -8.45 -10.15 -6.30
CA LYS A 439 -9.66 -10.88 -6.71
C LYS A 439 -9.48 -12.39 -6.92
N SER A 440 -8.26 -12.86 -7.12
CA SER A 440 -7.94 -14.29 -7.20
C SER A 440 -7.55 -14.88 -5.84
N TYR A 441 -7.78 -14.15 -4.75
CA TYR A 441 -7.46 -14.53 -3.37
C TYR A 441 -5.97 -14.79 -3.14
N LYS A 442 -5.11 -14.21 -3.97
CA LYS A 442 -3.67 -14.21 -3.75
C LYS A 442 -3.29 -12.95 -2.97
N ILE A 443 -2.40 -13.12 -2.00
CA ILE A 443 -1.81 -12.02 -1.25
C ILE A 443 -0.64 -11.45 -2.04
N GLU A 444 -0.67 -10.14 -2.24
CA GLU A 444 0.37 -9.35 -2.89
C GLU A 444 0.76 -8.19 -1.98
N SER A 445 2.03 -7.78 -2.07
CA SER A 445 2.48 -6.57 -1.39
C SER A 445 1.78 -5.35 -1.99
N SER A 446 1.34 -4.45 -1.13
CA SER A 446 0.70 -3.20 -1.50
C SER A 446 1.66 -2.29 -2.26
N LYS A 447 1.12 -1.27 -2.90
CA LYS A 447 1.95 -0.32 -3.67
C LYS A 447 2.55 0.78 -2.78
N LYS A 448 1.94 1.03 -1.63
CA LYS A 448 2.26 2.15 -0.75
C LYS A 448 2.39 1.71 0.71
N PHE A 449 3.18 2.47 1.47
CA PHE A 449 3.38 2.25 2.89
C PHE A 449 2.17 2.73 3.69
N ALA A 450 1.46 1.80 4.32
CA ALA A 450 0.39 2.11 5.25
C ALA A 450 0.92 2.47 6.65
N ILE A 451 2.15 2.05 6.96
CA ILE A 451 2.74 2.09 8.31
C ILE A 451 3.99 2.96 8.33
N LYS A 452 4.14 3.70 9.42
CA LYS A 452 5.33 4.40 9.88
C LYS A 452 5.93 3.65 11.08
N PHE A 453 7.24 3.47 11.08
CA PHE A 453 8.00 2.74 12.10
C PHE A 453 8.75 3.72 13.02
N LYS A 454 8.68 3.48 14.33
CA LYS A 454 9.45 4.21 15.34
C LYS A 454 10.82 3.59 15.61
N GLU A 455 11.00 2.31 15.28
CA GLU A 455 12.23 1.55 15.50
C GLU A 455 12.48 0.58 14.34
N VAL A 456 13.74 0.22 14.12
CA VAL A 456 14.13 -0.75 13.10
C VAL A 456 13.69 -2.15 13.55
N PRO A 457 13.02 -2.95 12.68
CA PRO A 457 12.60 -4.29 13.04
C PRO A 457 13.75 -5.20 13.48
N GLU A 458 13.49 -6.01 14.49
CA GLU A 458 14.47 -6.96 15.03
C GLU A 458 14.60 -8.17 14.11
N VAL A 459 15.82 -8.67 13.96
CA VAL A 459 16.12 -9.85 13.15
C VAL A 459 16.80 -10.90 14.02
N ASN A 460 16.16 -12.06 14.15
CA ASN A 460 16.65 -13.17 14.94
C ASN A 460 17.02 -14.35 14.04
N LEU A 461 18.12 -15.02 14.36
CA LEU A 461 18.52 -16.25 13.67
C LEU A 461 17.74 -17.43 14.25
N ARG A 462 17.10 -18.20 13.36
CA ARG A 462 16.37 -19.43 13.68
C ARG A 462 17.10 -20.60 13.00
N ASP A 463 17.07 -21.77 13.60
CA ASP A 463 17.47 -23.01 12.92
C ASP A 463 16.57 -24.15 13.38
N GLU A 464 15.29 -24.01 13.02
CA GLU A 464 14.25 -24.92 13.44
C GLU A 464 13.49 -25.48 12.24
N SER A 465 13.01 -26.71 12.38
CA SER A 465 12.25 -27.37 11.34
C SER A 465 10.96 -27.97 11.89
N TYR A 466 9.88 -27.70 11.18
CA TYR A 466 8.52 -28.00 11.58
C TYR A 466 7.79 -28.73 10.47
N PHE A 467 6.95 -29.69 10.86
CA PHE A 467 5.93 -30.26 10.00
C PHE A 467 4.57 -29.93 10.58
N GLU A 468 3.80 -29.18 9.81
CA GLU A 468 2.46 -28.75 10.18
C GLU A 468 1.43 -29.46 9.31
N ILE A 469 0.42 -30.03 9.97
CA ILE A 469 -0.80 -30.52 9.34
C ILE A 469 -1.90 -29.56 9.75
N ILE A 470 -2.51 -28.89 8.78
CA ILE A 470 -3.50 -27.84 9.01
C ILE A 470 -4.79 -28.20 8.31
N ASN A 471 -5.88 -28.21 9.08
CA ASN A 471 -7.22 -28.44 8.59
C ASN A 471 -8.01 -27.11 8.68
N PRO A 472 -8.22 -26.40 7.55
CA PRO A 472 -8.93 -25.13 7.56
C PRO A 472 -10.38 -25.34 7.99
N THR A 473 -10.83 -24.59 8.99
CA THR A 473 -12.23 -24.63 9.46
C THR A 473 -13.12 -23.62 8.73
N THR A 474 -12.50 -22.63 8.07
CA THR A 474 -13.19 -21.64 7.25
C THR A 474 -12.45 -21.39 5.93
N LYS A 475 -13.14 -20.93 4.90
CA LYS A 475 -12.53 -20.56 3.60
C LYS A 475 -11.49 -19.44 3.71
N LEU A 476 -11.71 -18.52 4.63
CA LEU A 476 -10.76 -17.43 4.89
C LEU A 476 -9.48 -17.99 5.52
N GLU A 477 -9.58 -18.98 6.41
CA GLU A 477 -8.40 -19.72 6.88
C GLU A 477 -7.70 -20.44 5.72
N GLU A 478 -8.43 -21.07 4.80
CA GLU A 478 -7.84 -21.73 3.62
C GLU A 478 -7.04 -20.74 2.73
N ILE A 479 -7.64 -19.59 2.40
CA ILE A 479 -6.97 -18.52 1.64
C ILE A 479 -5.71 -18.07 2.37
N PHE A 480 -5.79 -17.86 3.68
CA PHE A 480 -4.65 -17.44 4.47
C PHE A 480 -3.55 -18.50 4.51
N ILE A 481 -3.88 -19.77 4.72
CA ILE A 481 -2.92 -20.89 4.70
C ILE A 481 -2.23 -21.02 3.33
N PHE A 482 -3.00 -20.89 2.25
CA PHE A 482 -2.45 -20.87 0.89
C PHE A 482 -1.42 -19.74 0.73
N ASN A 483 -1.73 -18.57 1.30
CA ASN A 483 -0.90 -17.38 1.29
C ASN A 483 0.04 -17.23 2.50
N LYS A 484 0.36 -18.34 3.20
CA LYS A 484 1.40 -18.41 4.26
C LYS A 484 1.04 -17.71 5.58
N ILE A 485 -0.24 -17.40 5.80
CA ILE A 485 -0.77 -16.90 7.07
C ILE A 485 -1.43 -18.08 7.79
N PHE A 486 -0.86 -18.50 8.92
CA PHE A 486 -1.29 -19.74 9.61
C PHE A 486 -1.98 -19.50 10.96
N SER A 487 -2.02 -18.25 11.42
CA SER A 487 -2.51 -17.82 12.72
C SER A 487 -3.57 -16.72 12.55
N VAL A 488 -4.82 -17.11 12.31
CA VAL A 488 -5.92 -16.15 12.19
C VAL A 488 -6.90 -16.36 13.33
N ASN A 489 -6.92 -15.42 14.26
CA ASN A 489 -7.91 -15.36 15.32
C ASN A 489 -9.14 -14.58 14.83
N ASN A 490 -10.21 -15.30 14.49
CA ASN A 490 -11.56 -14.83 14.16
C ASN A 490 -11.75 -13.95 12.91
N SER A 491 -12.72 -14.34 12.07
CA SER A 491 -13.15 -13.70 10.80
C SER A 491 -13.75 -12.29 10.90
N ARG A 492 -13.97 -11.75 12.10
CA ARG A 492 -14.47 -10.37 12.30
C ARG A 492 -13.40 -9.27 12.11
N THR A 493 -12.15 -9.65 11.84
CA THR A 493 -10.98 -8.76 11.83
C THR A 493 -10.75 -7.99 10.53
N PHE A 494 -11.47 -8.28 9.44
CA PHE A 494 -11.17 -7.70 8.12
C PHE A 494 -12.41 -7.18 7.38
N PRO A 495 -12.92 -5.99 7.73
CA PRO A 495 -14.21 -5.49 7.25
C PRO A 495 -14.29 -5.20 5.74
N PHE A 496 -13.14 -5.09 5.08
CA PHE A 496 -13.05 -4.69 3.66
C PHE A 496 -12.72 -5.84 2.71
N ILE A 497 -12.46 -7.05 3.21
CA ILE A 497 -12.22 -8.23 2.37
C ILE A 497 -13.57 -8.78 1.89
N LYS A 498 -13.78 -8.80 0.56
CA LYS A 498 -14.98 -9.39 -0.05
C LYS A 498 -14.72 -10.87 -0.34
N LEU A 499 -15.45 -11.76 0.34
CA LEU A 499 -15.41 -13.20 0.08
C LEU A 499 -16.69 -13.56 -0.70
N ASP A 500 -16.55 -14.01 -1.94
CA ASP A 500 -17.69 -14.58 -2.67
C ASP A 500 -18.05 -15.97 -2.13
N ASP A 501 -19.30 -16.38 -2.27
CA ASP A 501 -19.80 -17.68 -1.78
C ASP A 501 -19.20 -18.86 -2.57
N PHE A 502 -18.02 -19.34 -2.14
CA PHE A 502 -17.46 -20.59 -2.69
C PHE A 502 -18.18 -21.84 -2.16
N LYS A 503 -17.96 -22.99 -2.78
CA LYS A 503 -18.30 -24.29 -2.15
C LYS A 503 -17.16 -24.69 -1.20
N ASN A 504 -17.49 -25.25 -0.03
CA ASN A 504 -16.47 -25.81 0.86
C ASN A 504 -15.69 -26.90 0.12
N MET A 505 -14.37 -26.87 0.26
CA MET A 505 -13.50 -27.93 -0.22
C MET A 505 -12.84 -28.61 0.98
N ASP A 506 -12.94 -29.94 1.06
CA ASP A 506 -12.37 -30.74 2.15
C ASP A 506 -10.90 -31.05 1.85
N TYR A 507 -10.00 -30.07 2.03
CA TYR A 507 -8.55 -30.24 1.83
C TYR A 507 -7.77 -30.07 3.13
N ILE A 508 -6.79 -30.96 3.35
CA ILE A 508 -5.80 -30.84 4.43
C ILE A 508 -4.50 -30.30 3.84
N HIS A 509 -3.96 -29.26 4.46
CA HIS A 509 -2.66 -28.69 4.10
C HIS A 509 -1.54 -29.33 4.92
N LEU A 510 -0.54 -29.82 4.22
CA LEU A 510 0.69 -30.37 4.79
C LEU A 510 1.82 -29.42 4.45
N VAL A 511 2.49 -28.89 5.47
CA VAL A 511 3.53 -27.87 5.30
C VAL A 511 4.78 -28.28 6.08
N VAL A 512 5.90 -28.43 5.38
CA VAL A 512 7.23 -28.54 5.99
C VAL A 512 7.87 -27.16 5.97
N LYS A 513 8.33 -26.67 7.12
CA LYS A 513 9.00 -25.36 7.26
C LYS A 513 10.41 -25.57 7.76
N TYR A 514 11.35 -24.84 7.16
CA TYR A 514 12.74 -24.73 7.58
C TYR A 514 13.02 -23.26 7.88
N GLU A 515 12.97 -22.87 9.14
CA GLU A 515 13.11 -21.48 9.57
C GLU A 515 14.58 -21.12 9.71
N LYS A 516 15.00 -20.01 9.09
CA LYS A 516 16.37 -19.49 9.14
C LYS A 516 16.47 -18.13 9.80
N TYR A 517 15.51 -17.27 9.53
CA TYR A 517 15.45 -15.96 10.15
C TYR A 517 14.02 -15.61 10.51
N GLU A 518 13.90 -14.87 11.60
CA GLU A 518 12.67 -14.28 12.06
C GLU A 518 12.84 -12.77 12.10
N ILE A 519 11.84 -12.05 11.62
CA ILE A 519 11.76 -10.60 11.69
C ILE A 519 10.57 -10.25 12.58
N LEU A 520 10.83 -9.50 13.64
CA LEU A 520 9.82 -9.08 14.62
C LEU A 520 9.59 -7.58 14.53
N ILE A 521 8.30 -7.21 14.52
CA ILE A 521 7.83 -5.84 14.48
C ILE A 521 6.93 -5.63 15.69
N ASN A 522 7.34 -4.74 16.58
CA ASN A 522 6.53 -4.42 17.77
C ASN A 522 5.33 -3.55 17.38
N ARG A 523 4.13 -3.98 17.79
CA ARG A 523 2.87 -3.26 17.56
C ARG A 523 2.86 -1.85 18.14
N ASP A 524 3.53 -1.62 19.26
CA ASP A 524 3.55 -0.30 19.92
C ASP A 524 4.49 0.69 19.20
N HIS A 525 5.34 0.17 18.30
CA HIS A 525 6.34 0.94 17.54
C HIS A 525 5.91 1.17 16.08
N ILE A 526 4.64 0.92 15.75
CA ILE A 526 4.05 1.20 14.44
C ILE A 526 2.88 2.18 14.56
N GLU A 527 2.75 3.06 13.58
CA GLU A 527 1.67 4.03 13.46
C GLU A 527 1.21 4.12 11.99
N PRO A 528 -0.03 4.55 11.71
CA PRO A 528 -0.44 4.78 10.33
C PRO A 528 0.38 5.91 9.70
N SER A 529 0.77 5.75 8.44
CA SER A 529 1.46 6.80 7.69
C SER A 529 0.54 8.01 7.44
N GLU A 530 1.12 9.21 7.33
CA GLU A 530 0.34 10.43 7.05
C GLU A 530 -0.44 10.34 5.73
N GLU A 531 0.16 9.73 4.71
CA GLU A 531 -0.49 9.49 3.42
C GLU A 531 -1.68 8.54 3.54
N PHE A 532 -1.56 7.49 4.35
CA PHE A 532 -2.64 6.55 4.62
C PHE A 532 -3.77 7.21 5.41
N ASN A 533 -3.46 7.94 6.49
CA ASN A 533 -4.45 8.69 7.26
C ASN A 533 -5.22 9.70 6.38
N SER A 534 -4.49 10.45 5.55
CA SER A 534 -5.09 11.41 4.61
C SER A 534 -5.98 10.72 3.57
N ALA A 535 -5.57 9.56 3.05
CA ALA A 535 -6.38 8.77 2.14
C ALA A 535 -7.68 8.25 2.80
N ILE A 536 -7.61 7.81 4.06
CA ILE A 536 -8.77 7.37 4.84
C ILE A 536 -9.72 8.55 5.08
N ASP A 537 -9.23 9.71 5.52
CA ASP A 537 -10.09 10.88 5.74
C ASP A 537 -10.74 11.37 4.44
N LYS A 538 -10.00 11.36 3.34
CA LYS A 538 -10.56 11.66 2.02
C LYS A 538 -11.67 10.67 1.66
N ALA A 539 -11.43 9.37 1.80
CA ALA A 539 -12.42 8.33 1.51
C ALA A 539 -13.66 8.44 2.42
N LEU A 540 -13.47 8.79 3.70
CA LEU A 540 -14.58 9.04 4.62
C LEU A 540 -15.42 10.24 4.18
N ASN A 541 -14.86 11.25 3.55
CA ASN A 541 -15.61 12.43 3.12
C ASN A 541 -16.35 12.25 1.77
N GLU A 542 -16.17 11.11 1.08
CA GLU A 542 -16.88 10.80 -0.15
C GLU A 542 -18.37 10.46 0.08
N ILE A 543 -19.20 10.64 -0.95
CA ILE A 543 -20.63 10.26 -0.95
C ILE A 543 -20.80 8.73 -0.90
N LYS A 544 -19.85 7.98 -1.49
CA LYS A 544 -19.80 6.52 -1.48
C LYS A 544 -18.60 6.01 -0.65
N PRO A 545 -18.61 6.22 0.69
CA PRO A 545 -17.43 6.04 1.51
C PRO A 545 -16.98 4.57 1.60
N LEU A 546 -17.90 3.60 1.56
CA LEU A 546 -17.55 2.17 1.62
C LEU A 546 -16.71 1.74 0.40
N ILE A 547 -17.08 2.21 -0.79
CA ILE A 547 -16.35 1.93 -2.03
C ILE A 547 -14.99 2.64 -2.01
N ALA A 548 -14.96 3.90 -1.58
CA ALA A 548 -13.73 4.66 -1.46
C ALA A 548 -12.75 4.01 -0.46
N LEU A 549 -13.22 3.60 0.72
CA LEU A 549 -12.42 2.90 1.72
C LEU A 549 -11.85 1.60 1.18
N ARG A 550 -12.66 0.77 0.51
CA ARG A 550 -12.16 -0.46 -0.16
C ARG A 550 -11.02 -0.15 -1.13
N GLY A 551 -11.16 0.90 -1.94
CA GLY A 551 -10.09 1.34 -2.85
C GLY A 551 -8.79 1.73 -2.11
N VAL A 552 -8.90 2.34 -0.93
CA VAL A 552 -7.73 2.66 -0.09
C VAL A 552 -7.06 1.37 0.42
N PHE A 553 -7.82 0.41 0.96
CA PHE A 553 -7.27 -0.87 1.44
C PHE A 553 -6.73 -1.76 0.29
N ASP A 554 -7.27 -1.63 -0.92
CA ASP A 554 -6.71 -2.27 -2.12
C ASP A 554 -5.34 -1.69 -2.50
N GLU A 555 -5.11 -0.39 -2.29
CA GLU A 555 -3.85 0.29 -2.64
C GLU A 555 -2.76 0.15 -1.57
N TYR A 556 -3.15 0.27 -0.29
CA TYR A 556 -2.23 0.29 0.86
C TYR A 556 -2.08 -1.08 1.54
N GLY A 557 -2.97 -2.02 1.25
CA GLY A 557 -3.01 -3.33 1.89
C GLY A 557 -4.22 -3.48 2.81
N HIS A 558 -4.60 -4.73 3.06
CA HIS A 558 -5.69 -5.08 3.99
C HIS A 558 -5.14 -5.45 5.37
N VAL A 559 -3.99 -6.14 5.38
CA VAL A 559 -3.39 -6.70 6.59
C VAL A 559 -1.90 -6.39 6.65
N PHE A 560 -1.31 -6.50 7.85
CA PHE A 560 0.12 -6.34 8.04
C PHE A 560 0.66 -7.39 9.02
N PRO A 561 1.74 -8.12 8.69
CA PRO A 561 2.34 -9.11 9.59
C PRO A 561 3.24 -8.43 10.63
N LEU A 562 3.10 -8.79 11.91
CA LEU A 562 4.03 -8.36 12.96
C LEU A 562 5.22 -9.31 13.12
N ARG A 563 5.09 -10.54 12.62
CA ARG A 563 6.14 -11.56 12.63
C ARG A 563 6.29 -12.17 11.24
N ILE A 564 7.49 -12.12 10.68
CA ILE A 564 7.79 -12.64 9.34
C ILE A 564 8.91 -13.67 9.44
N ILE A 565 8.69 -14.87 8.88
CA ILE A 565 9.68 -15.95 8.91
C ILE A 565 10.23 -16.20 7.52
N LEU A 566 11.56 -16.15 7.43
CA LEU A 566 12.33 -16.43 6.23
C LEU A 566 13.01 -17.79 6.34
N GLY A 567 12.98 -18.54 5.24
CA GLY A 567 13.53 -19.87 5.22
C GLY A 567 13.22 -20.61 3.92
N LYS A 568 12.90 -21.91 4.03
CA LYS A 568 12.37 -22.73 2.94
C LYS A 568 11.12 -23.47 3.38
N SER A 569 10.13 -23.58 2.48
CA SER A 569 8.90 -24.32 2.76
C SER A 569 8.55 -25.28 1.64
N LEU A 570 8.05 -26.46 2.01
CA LEU A 570 7.51 -27.45 1.10
C LEU A 570 6.05 -27.72 1.47
N LYS A 571 5.18 -27.86 0.48
CA LYS A 571 3.74 -28.04 0.70
C LYS A 571 3.18 -29.24 -0.05
N ASN A 572 2.11 -29.82 0.47
CA ASN A 572 1.24 -30.76 -0.24
C ASN A 572 -0.21 -30.52 0.22
N ILE A 573 -1.16 -30.73 -0.68
CA ILE A 573 -2.59 -30.63 -0.40
C ILE A 573 -3.19 -32.02 -0.60
N SER A 574 -3.81 -32.57 0.45
CA SER A 574 -4.43 -33.89 0.39
C SER A 574 -5.94 -33.82 0.62
N THR A 575 -6.69 -34.67 -0.08
CA THR A 575 -8.15 -34.84 0.08
C THR A 575 -8.54 -35.91 1.08
N THR A 576 -7.57 -36.65 1.63
CA THR A 576 -7.84 -37.78 2.51
C THR A 576 -7.87 -37.34 3.97
N ASN A 577 -9.05 -37.33 4.59
CA ASN A 577 -9.21 -37.20 6.05
C ASN A 577 -8.62 -38.43 6.77
N PHE A 578 -7.30 -38.46 6.96
CA PHE A 578 -6.61 -39.50 7.75
C PHE A 578 -6.82 -39.35 9.26
N PHE A 579 -7.27 -38.17 9.69
CA PHE A 579 -7.33 -37.74 11.07
C PHE A 579 -8.75 -37.23 11.35
N GLY A 580 -9.27 -37.45 12.56
CA GLY A 580 -10.61 -37.02 12.98
C GLY A 580 -10.76 -35.49 13.08
N ASP A 581 -11.56 -34.99 14.04
CA ASP A 581 -11.68 -33.55 14.26
C ASP A 581 -10.40 -32.96 14.91
N PHE A 582 -9.52 -32.38 14.10
CA PHE A 582 -8.38 -31.58 14.57
C PHE A 582 -8.28 -30.29 13.73
N LYS A 583 -7.75 -29.21 14.33
CA LYS A 583 -7.55 -27.92 13.64
C LYS A 583 -6.13 -27.77 13.10
N LYS A 584 -5.11 -28.02 13.94
CA LYS A 584 -3.70 -27.92 13.58
C LYS A 584 -2.88 -28.91 14.41
N ILE A 585 -1.97 -29.63 13.78
CA ILE A 585 -0.95 -30.46 14.43
C ILE A 585 0.41 -29.90 14.02
N ASN A 586 1.26 -29.60 15.00
CA ASN A 586 2.63 -29.16 14.76
C ASN A 586 3.62 -30.16 15.37
N LEU A 587 4.51 -30.68 14.55
CA LEU A 587 5.57 -31.61 14.95
C LEU A 587 6.92 -30.97 14.66
N LYS A 588 7.67 -30.66 15.71
CA LYS A 588 9.09 -30.30 15.60
C LYS A 588 9.87 -31.56 15.24
N LEU A 589 10.48 -31.60 14.06
CA LEU A 589 11.04 -32.83 13.49
C LEU A 589 12.48 -32.65 13.03
N PRO A 590 13.40 -33.57 13.34
CA PRO A 590 14.65 -33.68 12.62
C PRO A 590 14.38 -34.01 11.14
N ILE A 591 15.07 -33.33 10.21
CA ILE A 591 14.95 -33.53 8.75
C ILE A 591 15.03 -35.02 8.38
N THR A 592 15.93 -35.76 9.03
CA THR A 592 16.17 -37.20 8.80
C THR A 592 14.95 -38.08 9.05
N SER A 593 13.96 -37.61 9.82
CA SER A 593 12.75 -38.36 10.14
C SER A 593 11.60 -38.08 9.17
N LEU A 594 11.66 -37.01 8.37
CA LEU A 594 10.56 -36.54 7.52
C LEU A 594 10.05 -37.63 6.57
N ARG A 595 10.95 -38.36 5.92
CA ARG A 595 10.61 -39.42 4.96
C ARG A 595 9.80 -40.56 5.58
N SER A 596 10.10 -40.92 6.83
CA SER A 596 9.34 -41.94 7.57
C SER A 596 7.89 -41.51 7.83
N TYR A 597 7.68 -40.23 8.17
CA TYR A 597 6.35 -39.68 8.39
C TYR A 597 5.55 -39.54 7.09
N LEU A 598 6.15 -39.02 6.01
CA LEU A 598 5.49 -38.88 4.71
C LEU A 598 5.05 -40.24 4.15
N ASN A 599 5.89 -41.27 4.29
CA ASN A 599 5.55 -42.64 3.89
C ASN A 599 4.35 -43.20 4.68
N LYS A 600 4.28 -42.94 6.00
CA LYS A 600 3.12 -43.35 6.82
C LYS A 600 1.82 -42.66 6.41
N LEU A 601 1.90 -41.44 5.89
CA LEU A 601 0.77 -40.65 5.42
C LEU A 601 0.44 -40.88 3.94
N ASN A 602 1.16 -41.78 3.28
CA ASN A 602 1.02 -42.09 1.84
C ASN A 602 1.18 -40.87 0.93
N ILE A 603 2.05 -39.92 1.31
CA ILE A 603 2.36 -38.72 0.53
C ILE A 603 3.54 -39.02 -0.39
N SER A 604 3.33 -38.97 -1.70
CA SER A 604 4.34 -39.34 -2.70
C SER A 604 5.27 -38.20 -3.11
N TYR A 605 4.85 -36.93 -2.95
CA TYR A 605 5.65 -35.77 -3.31
C TYR A 605 5.36 -34.56 -2.42
N LEU A 606 6.28 -33.61 -2.37
CA LEU A 606 6.02 -32.25 -1.89
C LEU A 606 6.35 -31.26 -3.02
N THR A 607 5.73 -30.08 -3.00
CA THR A 607 6.01 -29.01 -3.96
C THR A 607 6.71 -27.83 -3.31
N THR A 608 7.62 -27.18 -4.04
CA THR A 608 8.15 -25.85 -3.68
C THR A 608 7.07 -24.78 -3.79
N GLN A 609 7.37 -23.56 -3.34
CA GLN A 609 6.49 -22.41 -3.56
C GLN A 609 6.21 -22.12 -5.04
N ASN A 610 7.12 -22.50 -5.94
CA ASN A 610 6.97 -22.29 -7.38
C ASN A 610 6.25 -23.46 -8.08
N GLY A 611 5.84 -24.48 -7.33
CA GLY A 611 5.15 -25.65 -7.86
C GLY A 611 6.07 -26.77 -8.35
N ASP A 612 7.38 -26.67 -8.12
CA ASP A 612 8.33 -27.71 -8.51
C ASP A 612 8.14 -28.94 -7.61
N ILE A 613 7.96 -30.11 -8.22
CA ILE A 613 7.81 -31.37 -7.51
C ILE A 613 9.17 -31.83 -7.02
N ILE A 614 9.29 -32.10 -5.72
CA ILE A 614 10.52 -32.61 -5.10
C ILE A 614 10.28 -34.03 -4.61
N GLU A 615 11.13 -34.94 -5.08
CA GLU A 615 11.19 -36.33 -4.64
C GLU A 615 12.41 -36.61 -3.72
N ASP A 616 13.48 -35.81 -3.85
CA ASP A 616 14.70 -35.90 -3.03
C ASP A 616 14.77 -34.75 -2.01
N TYR A 617 14.17 -34.99 -0.85
CA TYR A 617 13.97 -33.99 0.21
C TYR A 617 15.27 -33.57 0.92
N ASP A 618 16.22 -34.50 1.11
CA ASP A 618 17.44 -34.26 1.90
C ASP A 618 18.40 -33.30 1.16
N ASN A 619 18.50 -33.41 -0.17
CA ASN A 619 19.35 -32.54 -0.99
C ASN A 619 18.76 -31.14 -1.18
N CYS A 620 17.44 -30.99 -1.17
CA CYS A 620 16.79 -29.70 -1.36
C CYS A 620 17.10 -28.72 -0.22
N VAL A 621 17.21 -29.20 1.01
CA VAL A 621 17.45 -28.38 2.22
C VAL A 621 18.92 -27.97 2.35
N GLN A 622 19.85 -28.81 1.89
CA GLN A 622 21.30 -28.51 1.97
C GLN A 622 21.79 -27.56 0.87
N LYS A 623 21.24 -27.63 -0.34
CA LYS A 623 21.60 -26.69 -1.43
C LYS A 623 21.03 -25.27 -1.24
N SER A 624 20.07 -25.09 -0.32
CA SER A 624 19.22 -23.90 -0.27
C SER A 624 19.65 -22.78 0.69
N ASN A 625 20.80 -22.87 1.37
CA ASN A 625 21.22 -21.85 2.34
C ASN A 625 21.35 -20.42 1.76
N ASN A 626 21.42 -20.28 0.43
CA ASN A 626 21.54 -18.98 -0.25
C ASN A 626 20.21 -18.42 -0.81
N ASP A 627 19.15 -19.24 -0.92
CA ASP A 627 17.88 -18.86 -1.59
C ASP A 627 16.73 -18.76 -0.56
N LEU A 628 16.74 -17.74 0.28
CA LEU A 628 15.66 -17.51 1.26
C LEU A 628 14.36 -17.09 0.58
N GLU A 629 13.22 -17.50 1.16
CA GLU A 629 11.87 -17.06 0.80
C GLU A 629 11.07 -16.75 2.07
N ILE A 630 10.02 -15.92 1.97
CA ILE A 630 9.03 -15.82 3.05
C ILE A 630 8.27 -17.12 3.10
N ILE A 631 8.31 -17.80 4.25
CA ILE A 631 7.62 -19.07 4.47
C ILE A 631 6.39 -18.93 5.36
N GLU A 632 6.34 -17.88 6.18
CA GLU A 632 5.23 -17.61 7.09
C GLU A 632 5.13 -16.13 7.43
N TYR A 633 3.89 -15.66 7.42
CA TYR A 633 3.42 -14.42 8.01
C TYR A 633 2.61 -14.78 9.25
N ASP A 634 3.02 -14.26 10.40
CA ASP A 634 2.45 -14.55 11.70
C ASP A 634 2.12 -13.25 12.43
N GLU A 635 1.28 -13.35 13.48
CA GLU A 635 0.78 -12.21 14.24
C GLU A 635 0.19 -11.10 13.34
N VAL A 636 -0.63 -11.51 12.37
CA VAL A 636 -1.17 -10.62 11.34
C VAL A 636 -2.27 -9.73 11.93
N ILE A 637 -2.10 -8.41 11.79
CA ILE A 637 -3.08 -7.41 12.19
C ILE A 637 -3.81 -6.83 10.98
N SER A 638 -5.04 -6.33 11.21
CA SER A 638 -5.78 -5.57 10.21
C SER A 638 -5.20 -4.16 10.10
N LEU A 639 -5.05 -3.63 8.89
CA LEU A 639 -4.68 -2.21 8.73
C LEU A 639 -5.80 -1.27 9.19
N TYR A 640 -7.02 -1.78 9.40
CA TYR A 640 -8.07 -1.05 10.09
C TYR A 640 -7.80 -0.89 11.61
N ASP A 641 -7.04 -1.81 12.23
CA ASP A 641 -6.75 -1.76 13.67
C ASP A 641 -5.66 -0.77 14.06
N ILE A 642 -4.91 -0.24 13.09
CA ILE A 642 -3.91 0.81 13.30
C ILE A 642 -4.50 2.22 13.12
N LEU A 643 -5.75 2.35 12.67
CA LEU A 643 -6.39 3.66 12.47
C LEU A 643 -6.55 4.40 13.79
N GLU A 644 -6.50 5.73 13.71
CA GLU A 644 -6.76 6.58 14.86
C GLU A 644 -8.19 6.39 15.40
N SER A 645 -8.36 6.61 16.72
CA SER A 645 -9.62 6.33 17.40
C SER A 645 -10.84 7.06 16.81
N GLU A 646 -10.66 8.28 16.29
CA GLU A 646 -11.74 9.04 15.65
C GLU A 646 -12.10 8.48 14.26
N GLN A 647 -11.10 8.13 13.45
CA GLN A 647 -11.30 7.52 12.14
C GLN A 647 -11.98 6.16 12.29
N LYS A 648 -11.54 5.35 13.26
CA LYS A 648 -12.13 4.04 13.57
C LYS A 648 -13.63 4.14 13.88
N LYS A 649 -14.03 5.10 14.73
CA LYS A 649 -15.45 5.37 15.03
C LYS A 649 -16.27 5.74 13.79
N LYS A 650 -15.70 6.55 12.88
CA LYS A 650 -16.37 6.94 11.62
C LYS A 650 -16.53 5.74 10.68
N VAL A 651 -15.49 4.91 10.57
CA VAL A 651 -15.52 3.67 9.79
C VAL A 651 -16.55 2.70 10.37
N ASP A 652 -16.61 2.54 11.69
CA ASP A 652 -17.60 1.67 12.36
C ASP A 652 -19.03 2.12 12.11
N CYS A 653 -19.26 3.43 12.06
CA CYS A 653 -20.57 3.97 11.70
C CYS A 653 -21.00 3.54 10.29
N ILE A 654 -20.07 3.49 9.33
CA ILE A 654 -20.31 3.06 7.95
C ILE A 654 -20.53 1.55 7.86
N LEU A 655 -19.77 0.77 8.63
CA LEU A 655 -19.86 -0.69 8.67
C LEU A 655 -21.03 -1.20 9.54
N SER A 656 -21.73 -0.32 10.24
CA SER A 656 -22.88 -0.69 11.06
C SER A 656 -24.06 -1.13 10.19
N ASN A 657 -24.72 -2.21 10.58
CA ASN A 657 -25.93 -2.71 9.90
C ASN A 657 -27.19 -1.91 10.28
N ASN A 658 -27.03 -0.78 10.99
CA ASN A 658 -28.11 0.03 11.52
C ASN A 658 -28.63 1.00 10.46
N LEU A 659 -29.88 1.44 10.62
CA LEU A 659 -30.44 2.48 9.76
C LEU A 659 -29.80 3.83 10.08
N LYS A 660 -29.49 4.58 9.03
CA LYS A 660 -28.86 5.90 9.09
C LYS A 660 -29.51 6.85 8.10
N ILE A 661 -29.31 8.14 8.35
CA ILE A 661 -29.62 9.19 7.37
C ILE A 661 -28.60 9.08 6.25
N ILE A 662 -29.05 8.62 5.09
CA ILE A 662 -28.18 8.35 3.94
C ILE A 662 -27.86 9.63 3.19
N MET A 663 -28.88 10.45 2.96
CA MET A 663 -28.78 11.69 2.19
C MET A 663 -30.00 12.56 2.46
N THR A 664 -29.85 13.86 2.27
CA THR A 664 -30.88 14.88 2.47
C THR A 664 -30.88 15.84 1.29
N GLY A 665 -32.04 16.42 1.00
CA GLY A 665 -32.11 17.41 -0.08
C GLY A 665 -33.34 18.29 -0.02
N ILE A 666 -33.26 19.37 -0.79
CA ILE A 666 -34.35 20.30 -1.03
C ILE A 666 -34.46 20.55 -2.54
N ASN A 667 -35.64 20.36 -3.11
CA ASN A 667 -35.89 20.66 -4.53
C ASN A 667 -37.00 21.69 -4.67
N ASP A 668 -36.90 22.57 -5.66
CA ASP A 668 -37.99 23.49 -5.97
C ASP A 668 -39.11 22.80 -6.76
N LEU A 669 -40.31 23.38 -6.63
CA LEU A 669 -41.55 22.84 -7.19
C LEU A 669 -42.11 23.76 -8.30
N LYS A 670 -41.26 24.58 -8.93
CA LYS A 670 -41.68 25.62 -9.88
C LYS A 670 -42.33 25.07 -11.15
N ASP A 671 -41.94 23.85 -11.52
CA ASP A 671 -42.37 23.10 -12.70
C ASP A 671 -43.75 22.44 -12.57
N LEU A 672 -44.37 22.49 -11.38
CA LEU A 672 -45.71 21.92 -11.17
C LEU A 672 -46.82 22.79 -11.76
N ASP A 673 -47.81 22.16 -12.39
CA ASP A 673 -49.02 22.84 -12.87
C ASP A 673 -49.96 23.17 -11.69
N LYS A 674 -50.48 24.40 -11.67
CA LYS A 674 -51.40 24.92 -10.64
C LYS A 674 -52.79 24.28 -10.71
N SER A 675 -53.19 23.73 -11.84
CA SER A 675 -54.57 23.25 -12.09
C SER A 675 -54.85 21.84 -11.54
N ASN A 676 -53.81 21.09 -11.15
CA ASN A 676 -53.97 19.70 -10.73
C ASN A 676 -54.53 19.58 -9.30
N VAL A 677 -55.46 18.63 -9.11
CA VAL A 677 -55.97 18.24 -7.77
C VAL A 677 -54.88 17.57 -6.93
N GLN A 678 -53.91 16.96 -7.59
CA GLN A 678 -52.77 16.25 -6.99
C GLN A 678 -51.54 16.44 -7.88
N HIS A 679 -50.41 16.80 -7.29
CA HIS A 679 -49.17 17.02 -8.03
C HIS A 679 -48.20 15.86 -7.85
N TYR A 680 -47.44 15.57 -8.90
CA TYR A 680 -46.41 14.54 -8.91
C TYR A 680 -45.08 15.20 -9.25
N LYS A 681 -44.06 14.97 -8.41
CA LYS A 681 -42.70 15.47 -8.62
C LYS A 681 -41.73 14.30 -8.55
N ARG A 682 -41.02 14.02 -9.64
CA ARG A 682 -39.88 13.10 -9.62
C ARG A 682 -38.66 13.82 -9.04
N ILE A 683 -37.96 13.16 -8.12
CA ILE A 683 -36.68 13.59 -7.57
C ILE A 683 -35.64 12.56 -8.00
N ASN A 684 -34.69 13.00 -8.80
CA ASN A 684 -33.55 12.20 -9.23
C ASN A 684 -32.38 12.49 -8.31
N LEU A 685 -31.67 11.44 -7.92
CA LEU A 685 -30.47 11.52 -7.10
C LEU A 685 -29.26 11.64 -8.02
N ASP A 686 -28.29 12.48 -7.64
CA ASP A 686 -27.06 12.64 -8.41
C ASP A 686 -26.17 11.39 -8.34
N SER A 687 -26.30 10.61 -7.26
CA SER A 687 -25.62 9.33 -7.05
C SER A 687 -26.63 8.20 -7.00
N SER A 688 -26.51 7.23 -7.91
CA SER A 688 -27.32 6.02 -7.88
C SER A 688 -26.99 5.15 -6.67
N LEU A 689 -28.04 4.58 -6.09
CA LEU A 689 -28.02 3.63 -4.99
C LEU A 689 -27.82 2.20 -5.54
N GLU A 690 -27.31 1.29 -4.72
CA GLU A 690 -27.13 -0.13 -5.11
C GLU A 690 -28.35 -1.01 -4.82
N ASP A 691 -29.26 -0.54 -3.97
CA ASP A 691 -30.47 -1.24 -3.55
C ASP A 691 -31.65 -0.24 -3.51
N GLU A 692 -32.88 -0.73 -3.68
CA GLU A 692 -34.12 0.04 -3.60
C GLU A 692 -34.73 0.04 -2.19
N ASN A 693 -34.15 -0.73 -1.27
CA ASN A 693 -34.61 -0.86 0.12
C ASN A 693 -34.19 0.36 0.97
N TYR A 694 -34.81 1.50 0.69
CA TYR A 694 -34.69 2.74 1.46
C TYR A 694 -36.05 3.40 1.66
N GLU A 695 -36.14 4.24 2.68
CA GLU A 695 -37.32 5.04 2.96
C GLU A 695 -37.04 6.53 2.82
N VAL A 696 -38.05 7.27 2.41
CA VAL A 696 -37.96 8.73 2.26
C VAL A 696 -38.99 9.40 3.15
N PHE A 697 -38.51 10.39 3.90
CA PHE A 697 -39.31 11.25 4.77
C PHE A 697 -39.09 12.71 4.39
N GLY A 698 -40.08 13.56 4.62
CA GLY A 698 -39.97 14.94 4.17
C GLY A 698 -41.26 15.73 4.29
N SER A 699 -41.18 17.02 3.96
CA SER A 699 -42.33 17.91 4.00
C SER A 699 -42.28 18.98 2.90
N ILE A 700 -43.39 19.68 2.71
CA ILE A 700 -43.42 20.86 1.84
C ILE A 700 -43.05 22.08 2.67
N ILE A 701 -42.07 22.83 2.21
CA ILE A 701 -41.57 24.04 2.88
C ILE A 701 -41.83 25.29 2.02
N THR A 702 -42.14 26.39 2.67
CA THR A 702 -42.36 27.68 2.00
C THR A 702 -41.03 28.36 1.62
N LYS A 703 -41.08 29.44 0.82
CA LYS A 703 -39.90 30.26 0.50
C LYS A 703 -39.17 30.85 1.72
N LYS A 704 -39.87 30.95 2.86
CA LYS A 704 -39.27 31.34 4.15
C LYS A 704 -38.63 30.16 4.90
N TYR A 705 -38.55 28.98 4.28
CA TYR A 705 -38.06 27.74 4.89
C TYR A 705 -38.81 27.37 6.16
N LEU A 706 -40.14 27.47 6.12
CA LEU A 706 -41.04 27.01 7.19
C LEU A 706 -41.89 25.87 6.65
N LYS A 707 -42.08 24.82 7.46
CA LYS A 707 -42.96 23.68 7.17
C LYS A 707 -44.39 24.15 6.91
N SER A 708 -44.93 23.79 5.74
CA SER A 708 -46.29 24.11 5.35
C SER A 708 -47.26 23.10 5.95
N LYS A 709 -48.34 23.60 6.57
CA LYS A 709 -49.47 22.77 7.02
C LYS A 709 -50.56 22.60 5.95
N ASP A 710 -50.39 23.25 4.79
CA ASP A 710 -51.41 23.30 3.73
C ASP A 710 -51.31 22.13 2.75
N PHE A 711 -50.18 21.42 2.74
CA PHE A 711 -49.90 20.33 1.81
C PHE A 711 -49.49 19.06 2.56
N PHE A 712 -50.05 17.95 2.12
CA PHE A 712 -49.60 16.61 2.47
C PHE A 712 -48.67 16.09 1.36
N VAL A 713 -47.59 15.41 1.75
CA VAL A 713 -46.64 14.80 0.82
C VAL A 713 -46.40 13.36 1.19
N ARG A 714 -46.34 12.49 0.18
CA ARG A 714 -46.02 11.07 0.31
C ARG A 714 -44.99 10.68 -0.74
N PHE A 715 -44.03 9.85 -0.36
CA PHE A 715 -42.97 9.39 -1.25
C PHE A 715 -43.22 7.95 -1.72
N ARG A 716 -43.13 7.70 -3.03
CA ARG A 716 -43.43 6.42 -3.69
C ARG A 716 -42.57 6.23 -4.95
N LEU A 717 -42.69 5.06 -5.58
CA LEU A 717 -41.99 4.71 -6.81
C LEU A 717 -40.48 4.87 -6.65
N PHE A 718 -39.95 4.18 -5.63
CA PHE A 718 -38.52 4.11 -5.35
C PHE A 718 -37.83 3.28 -6.41
N ASP A 719 -36.72 3.78 -6.93
CA ASP A 719 -35.75 3.01 -7.70
C ASP A 719 -34.34 3.47 -7.30
N VAL A 720 -33.33 2.83 -7.89
CA VAL A 720 -31.91 3.12 -7.62
C VAL A 720 -31.47 4.55 -7.99
N ASN A 721 -32.23 5.26 -8.82
CA ASN A 721 -31.92 6.63 -9.27
C ASN A 721 -32.75 7.70 -8.56
N GLY A 722 -33.70 7.32 -7.70
CA GLY A 722 -34.48 8.25 -6.88
C GLY A 722 -35.94 7.84 -6.74
N PHE A 723 -36.79 8.81 -6.44
CA PHE A 723 -38.16 8.57 -5.98
C PHE A 723 -39.13 9.65 -6.46
N SER A 724 -40.43 9.36 -6.35
CA SER A 724 -41.49 10.30 -6.70
C SER A 724 -42.23 10.79 -5.46
N ALA A 725 -42.43 12.10 -5.38
CA ALA A 725 -43.25 12.73 -4.37
C ALA A 725 -44.65 13.01 -4.92
N ILE A 726 -45.65 12.57 -4.18
CA ILE A 726 -47.07 12.79 -4.41
C ILE A 726 -47.54 13.87 -3.44
N ILE A 727 -47.99 15.00 -3.96
CA ILE A 727 -48.32 16.20 -3.17
C ILE A 727 -49.81 16.51 -3.31
N LYS A 728 -50.50 16.64 -2.18
CA LYS A 728 -51.93 16.93 -2.12
C LYS A 728 -52.26 18.12 -1.21
N PRO A 729 -53.07 19.09 -1.66
CA PRO A 729 -53.53 20.18 -0.80
C PRO A 729 -54.60 19.69 0.20
N LEU A 730 -54.48 20.09 1.47
CA LEU A 730 -55.38 19.65 2.56
C LEU A 730 -56.65 20.51 2.69
N LYS A 731 -56.62 21.77 2.22
CA LYS A 731 -57.75 22.73 2.18
C LYS A 731 -57.63 23.59 0.91
N LYS A 732 -58.56 24.53 0.65
CA LYS A 732 -58.38 25.65 -0.31
C LYS A 732 -57.20 26.53 0.14
N SER A 733 -55.99 26.04 -0.08
CA SER A 733 -54.74 26.69 0.29
C SER A 733 -54.61 28.01 -0.49
N LYS A 734 -54.21 29.08 0.21
CA LYS A 734 -53.84 30.36 -0.44
C LYS A 734 -52.38 30.35 -0.90
N VAL A 735 -51.60 29.31 -0.57
CA VAL A 735 -50.18 29.21 -0.87
C VAL A 735 -49.99 28.63 -2.27
N ASP A 736 -49.24 29.32 -3.13
CA ASP A 736 -48.85 28.83 -4.45
C ASP A 736 -47.73 27.79 -4.31
N ILE A 737 -48.03 26.52 -4.61
CA ILE A 737 -47.09 25.40 -4.49
C ILE A 737 -45.82 25.60 -5.32
N ARG A 738 -45.88 26.35 -6.43
CA ARG A 738 -44.71 26.64 -7.28
C ARG A 738 -43.68 27.55 -6.62
N ARG A 739 -44.07 28.21 -5.52
CA ARG A 739 -43.18 29.02 -4.67
C ARG A 739 -42.67 28.25 -3.45
N CYS A 740 -43.04 26.98 -3.33
CA CYS A 740 -42.59 26.09 -2.28
C CYS A 740 -41.44 25.21 -2.76
N TYR A 741 -40.83 24.55 -1.81
CA TYR A 741 -39.82 23.53 -2.01
C TYR A 741 -40.28 22.26 -1.31
N ILE A 742 -39.74 21.13 -1.75
CA ILE A 742 -39.88 19.86 -1.05
C ILE A 742 -38.56 19.57 -0.32
N SER A 743 -38.61 19.43 1.00
CA SER A 743 -37.51 18.91 1.80
C SER A 743 -37.67 17.40 1.95
N TRP A 744 -36.58 16.66 1.81
CA TRP A 744 -36.58 15.21 1.92
C TRP A 744 -35.30 14.67 2.55
N MET A 745 -35.42 13.49 3.12
CA MET A 745 -34.36 12.73 3.78
C MET A 745 -34.54 11.25 3.45
N ILE A 746 -33.46 10.62 3.02
CA ILE A 746 -33.38 9.18 2.79
C ILE A 746 -32.85 8.51 4.06
N ILE A 747 -33.57 7.52 4.56
CA ILE A 747 -33.15 6.65 5.65
C ILE A 747 -32.99 5.23 5.10
N GLY A 748 -31.86 4.61 5.39
CA GLY A 748 -31.54 3.28 4.89
C GLY A 748 -30.29 2.71 5.51
N ASN A 749 -29.88 1.54 5.04
CA ASN A 749 -28.67 0.86 5.51
C ASN A 749 -27.47 1.25 4.62
N PRO A 750 -26.43 1.91 5.17
CA PRO A 750 -25.25 2.32 4.41
C PRO A 750 -24.56 1.19 3.65
N MET A 751 -24.47 -0.01 4.23
CA MET A 751 -23.78 -1.15 3.61
C MET A 751 -24.52 -1.70 2.39
N LYS A 752 -25.84 -1.57 2.35
CA LYS A 752 -26.66 -2.04 1.21
C LYS A 752 -26.76 -1.02 0.10
N LEU A 753 -26.88 0.26 0.46
CA LEU A 753 -27.10 1.34 -0.49
C LEU A 753 -25.79 1.88 -1.08
N SER A 754 -24.66 1.63 -0.42
CA SER A 754 -23.30 2.10 -0.74
C SER A 754 -23.10 3.62 -0.74
N VAL A 755 -24.16 4.40 -0.89
CA VAL A 755 -24.20 5.84 -0.63
C VAL A 755 -24.41 6.07 0.87
N PHE A 756 -23.61 6.96 1.45
CA PHE A 756 -23.78 7.47 2.81
C PHE A 756 -23.10 8.84 2.92
N SER A 757 -23.88 9.90 2.79
CA SER A 757 -23.36 11.27 2.80
C SER A 757 -22.52 11.56 4.07
N PRO A 758 -21.41 12.32 3.98
CA PRO A 758 -20.67 12.79 5.16
C PRO A 758 -21.52 13.69 6.08
N ASN A 759 -22.62 14.24 5.57
CA ASN A 759 -23.51 15.08 6.34
C ASN A 759 -24.40 14.23 7.27
N ASN A 760 -24.45 14.60 8.55
CA ASN A 760 -25.39 14.06 9.54
C ASN A 760 -25.19 12.59 9.95
N ARG A 761 -24.04 11.94 9.64
CA ARG A 761 -23.77 10.53 9.98
C ARG A 761 -23.83 10.18 11.48
N ASN A 762 -23.59 11.18 12.32
CA ASN A 762 -23.55 11.03 13.77
C ASN A 762 -24.95 10.88 14.39
N ILE A 763 -26.02 11.16 13.64
CA ILE A 763 -27.39 11.07 14.13
C ILE A 763 -27.80 9.59 14.24
N GLN A 764 -28.39 9.24 15.38
CA GLN A 764 -28.96 7.91 15.59
C GLN A 764 -30.40 7.86 15.07
N VAL A 765 -30.72 6.77 14.38
CA VAL A 765 -32.05 6.50 13.83
C VAL A 765 -32.55 5.18 14.38
N ASP A 766 -33.66 5.23 15.11
CA ASP A 766 -34.36 4.02 15.57
C ASP A 766 -35.65 3.86 14.77
N ARG A 767 -35.93 2.65 14.28
CA ARG A 767 -37.13 2.36 13.48
C ARG A 767 -38.08 1.44 14.23
N ILE A 768 -39.36 1.77 14.14
CA ILE A 768 -40.47 0.98 14.65
C ILE A 768 -41.43 0.72 13.48
N GLU A 769 -41.83 -0.52 13.31
CA GLU A 769 -42.84 -0.94 12.34
C GLU A 769 -44.03 -1.51 13.12
N GLU A 770 -45.22 -0.93 12.93
CA GLU A 770 -46.43 -1.34 13.65
C GLU A 770 -47.61 -1.45 12.68
N SER A 771 -48.35 -2.55 12.76
CA SER A 771 -49.53 -2.79 11.92
C SER A 771 -50.81 -2.48 12.71
N ILE A 772 -51.58 -1.50 12.24
CA ILE A 772 -52.83 -1.08 12.88
C ILE A 772 -54.03 -1.53 12.07
N ALA A 773 -55.01 -2.17 12.72
CA ALA A 773 -56.31 -2.46 12.12
C ALA A 773 -57.22 -1.23 12.23
N LEU A 774 -57.62 -0.65 11.11
CA LEU A 774 -58.53 0.49 11.07
C LEU A 774 -59.92 0.08 11.58
N LYS A 775 -60.44 0.84 12.55
CA LYS A 775 -61.80 0.66 13.10
C LYS A 775 -62.66 1.87 12.78
N ALA A 776 -63.92 1.63 12.41
CA ALA A 776 -64.88 2.69 12.13
C ALA A 776 -65.11 3.56 13.38
N GLY A 777 -65.00 4.89 13.24
CA GLY A 777 -65.21 5.85 14.33
C GLY A 777 -64.00 6.11 15.24
N ILE A 778 -62.87 5.40 15.05
CA ILE A 778 -61.62 5.67 15.79
C ILE A 778 -60.66 6.44 14.88
N SER A 779 -60.35 7.68 15.27
CA SER A 779 -59.38 8.55 14.58
C SER A 779 -58.03 8.61 15.28
N ASN A 780 -57.94 8.34 16.59
CA ASN A 780 -56.69 8.48 17.34
C ASN A 780 -56.14 7.11 17.74
N TYR A 781 -54.87 6.89 17.47
CA TYR A 781 -54.17 5.63 17.76
C TYR A 781 -52.91 5.92 18.57
N ARG A 782 -52.75 5.19 19.68
CA ARG A 782 -51.56 5.20 20.53
C ARG A 782 -50.61 4.12 20.04
N ILE A 783 -49.38 4.51 19.72
CA ILE A 783 -48.33 3.61 19.23
C ILE A 783 -47.21 3.60 20.28
N LYS A 784 -46.89 2.42 20.82
CA LYS A 784 -45.79 2.26 21.76
C LYS A 784 -44.45 2.47 21.05
N THR A 785 -43.52 3.13 21.71
CA THR A 785 -42.19 3.43 21.18
C THR A 785 -41.10 3.10 22.19
N LEU A 786 -39.85 3.17 21.75
CA LEU A 786 -38.71 3.28 22.67
C LEU A 786 -38.83 4.58 23.50
N PRO A 787 -38.14 4.68 24.65
CA PRO A 787 -38.15 5.90 25.47
C PRO A 787 -37.81 7.14 24.64
N LEU A 788 -38.71 8.12 24.69
CA LEU A 788 -38.66 9.38 23.99
C LEU A 788 -38.13 10.48 24.92
N SER A 789 -37.37 11.40 24.36
CA SER A 789 -36.91 12.58 25.08
C SER A 789 -37.20 13.86 24.30
N LYS A 790 -37.32 14.97 25.04
CA LYS A 790 -37.45 16.30 24.45
C LYS A 790 -36.29 16.54 23.47
N GLY A 791 -36.62 17.01 22.27
CA GLY A 791 -35.65 17.23 21.18
C GLY A 791 -35.56 16.09 20.17
N ASN A 792 -36.10 14.90 20.46
CA ASN A 792 -36.22 13.84 19.45
C ASN A 792 -37.12 14.29 18.30
N VAL A 793 -36.87 13.74 17.12
CA VAL A 793 -37.66 14.05 15.91
C VAL A 793 -38.35 12.78 15.44
N ILE A 794 -39.67 12.88 15.28
CA ILE A 794 -40.50 11.79 14.82
C ILE A 794 -40.79 11.96 13.33
N LEU A 795 -40.47 10.91 12.56
CA LEU A 795 -40.77 10.76 11.15
C LEU A 795 -41.75 9.60 10.99
N ILE A 796 -42.82 9.80 10.22
CA ILE A 796 -43.91 8.82 10.07
C ILE A 796 -44.18 8.59 8.59
N ASN A 797 -44.18 7.32 8.18
CA ASN A 797 -44.64 6.85 6.87
C ASN A 797 -45.73 5.79 7.05
N VAL A 798 -46.63 5.70 6.08
CA VAL A 798 -47.77 4.77 6.11
C VAL A 798 -47.85 3.99 4.81
N TYR A 799 -48.00 2.68 4.94
CA TYR A 799 -48.12 1.72 3.84
C TYR A 799 -49.46 0.97 3.94
N TYR A 800 -50.09 0.76 2.79
CA TYR A 800 -51.34 0.02 2.67
C TYR A 800 -51.03 -1.29 1.92
N PRO A 801 -51.57 -2.45 2.35
CA PRO A 801 -51.41 -3.70 1.64
C PRO A 801 -51.97 -3.61 0.21
N SER A 802 -51.23 -4.17 -0.75
CA SER A 802 -51.43 -4.04 -2.20
C SER A 802 -52.74 -4.62 -2.77
N THR A 803 -53.65 -5.11 -1.93
CA THR A 803 -54.93 -5.72 -2.35
C THR A 803 -56.16 -4.87 -2.08
N ASN A 804 -56.04 -3.69 -1.45
CA ASN A 804 -57.17 -2.82 -1.13
C ASN A 804 -57.05 -1.46 -1.82
N TYR A 805 -58.16 -0.94 -2.31
CA TYR A 805 -58.31 0.47 -2.70
C TYR A 805 -57.73 1.35 -1.59
N GLU A 806 -56.63 2.06 -1.85
CA GLU A 806 -55.96 2.88 -0.83
C GLU A 806 -56.93 3.97 -0.37
N PRO A 807 -57.47 3.92 0.87
CA PRO A 807 -58.18 5.06 1.42
C PRO A 807 -57.15 6.16 1.59
N LEU A 808 -57.43 7.37 1.09
CA LEU A 808 -56.57 8.55 1.29
C LEU A 808 -56.68 9.07 2.73
N SER A 809 -56.44 8.20 3.71
CA SER A 809 -56.30 8.61 5.11
C SER A 809 -54.92 9.23 5.35
N ILE A 810 -54.91 10.48 5.80
CA ILE A 810 -53.73 11.24 6.18
C ILE A 810 -53.47 10.97 7.65
N ILE A 811 -52.29 10.43 7.99
CA ILE A 811 -51.85 10.32 9.38
C ILE A 811 -51.11 11.59 9.77
N LYS A 812 -51.50 12.17 10.90
CA LYS A 812 -50.91 13.36 11.47
C LYS A 812 -50.48 13.08 12.90
N PHE A 813 -49.25 13.47 13.23
CA PHE A 813 -48.78 13.46 14.62
C PHE A 813 -49.61 14.43 15.47
N ASP A 814 -50.09 13.96 16.63
CA ASP A 814 -50.86 14.77 17.57
C ASP A 814 -50.01 15.18 18.79
N ASN A 815 -49.64 14.22 19.64
CA ASN A 815 -48.87 14.44 20.86
C ASN A 815 -48.02 13.20 21.24
N TRP A 816 -47.16 13.32 22.24
CA TRP A 816 -46.28 12.24 22.70
C TRP A 816 -46.32 12.04 24.23
N GLU A 817 -45.87 10.85 24.65
CA GLU A 817 -45.69 10.37 26.02
C GLU A 817 -44.29 9.73 26.13
N ASP A 818 -43.80 9.47 27.34
CA ASP A 818 -42.43 8.96 27.56
C ASP A 818 -42.09 7.70 26.73
N GLU A 819 -43.07 6.82 26.47
CA GLU A 819 -42.89 5.57 25.70
C GLU A 819 -43.96 5.37 24.62
N ALA A 820 -44.63 6.44 24.17
CA ALA A 820 -45.64 6.33 23.12
C ALA A 820 -45.82 7.62 22.32
N ILE A 821 -46.33 7.48 21.10
CA ILE A 821 -46.84 8.59 20.29
C ILE A 821 -48.32 8.40 19.98
N ASN A 822 -49.06 9.50 19.96
CA ASN A 822 -50.46 9.53 19.56
C ASN A 822 -50.57 10.12 18.15
N VAL A 823 -51.21 9.37 17.24
CA VAL A 823 -51.40 9.76 15.84
C VAL A 823 -52.88 9.84 15.49
N GLU A 824 -53.25 10.89 14.75
CA GLU A 824 -54.60 11.17 14.27
C GLU A 824 -54.73 10.77 12.78
N LEU A 825 -55.74 9.98 12.45
CA LEU A 825 -56.14 9.56 11.11
C LEU A 825 -57.25 10.48 10.57
N ILE A 826 -56.95 11.22 9.52
CA ILE A 826 -57.87 12.13 8.83
C ILE A 826 -58.32 11.47 7.52
N TYR A 827 -59.62 11.25 7.37
CA TYR A 827 -60.21 10.70 6.14
C TYR A 827 -60.50 11.82 5.13
N ASP A 828 -60.18 11.57 3.86
CA ASP A 828 -60.50 12.48 2.76
C ASP A 828 -61.99 12.39 2.37
N GLU A 829 -62.74 13.47 2.62
CA GLU A 829 -64.16 13.58 2.26
C GLU A 829 -64.44 13.35 0.77
N SER A 830 -63.48 13.63 -0.12
CA SER A 830 -63.66 13.43 -1.58
C SER A 830 -63.62 11.96 -2.03
N SER A 831 -63.18 11.04 -1.15
CA SER A 831 -63.18 9.59 -1.41
C SER A 831 -64.49 8.89 -1.02
N LEU A 832 -65.38 9.58 -0.30
CA LEU A 832 -66.69 9.05 0.07
C LEU A 832 -67.72 9.15 -1.07
N ASP A 833 -67.51 10.03 -2.05
CA ASP A 833 -68.48 10.22 -3.15
C ASP A 833 -68.44 9.09 -4.20
N SER A 834 -67.30 8.42 -4.41
CA SER A 834 -67.26 7.26 -5.33
C SER A 834 -68.01 6.04 -4.79
N SER A 835 -68.19 5.95 -3.47
CA SER A 835 -69.01 4.90 -2.84
C SER A 835 -70.52 5.17 -2.89
N LYS A 836 -70.94 6.42 -3.16
CA LYS A 836 -72.36 6.76 -3.37
C LYS A 836 -72.83 6.55 -4.80
N VAL A 837 -71.93 6.51 -5.78
CA VAL A 837 -72.30 6.40 -7.22
C VAL A 837 -72.60 4.94 -7.64
N LEU A 838 -72.22 3.93 -6.85
CA LEU A 838 -72.48 2.51 -7.15
C LEU A 838 -73.69 1.90 -6.42
N LEU A 839 -74.37 2.65 -5.56
CA LEU A 839 -75.54 2.13 -4.83
C LEU A 839 -76.73 3.04 -5.11
N GLY A 840 -77.53 2.61 -6.10
CA GLY A 840 -78.84 3.18 -6.38
C GLY A 840 -79.69 3.24 -5.11
N GLU A 841 -80.52 4.28 -5.06
CA GLU A 841 -81.51 4.48 -4.01
C GLU A 841 -82.32 3.20 -3.78
N ASN A 842 -82.54 2.88 -2.50
CA ASN A 842 -83.22 1.71 -1.94
C ASN A 842 -82.30 0.55 -1.56
N ASN A 843 -81.74 0.63 -0.34
CA ASN A 843 -81.91 -0.43 0.65
C ASN A 843 -81.42 0.03 2.04
N LYS A 844 -82.38 0.24 2.95
CA LYS A 844 -82.15 0.32 4.40
C LYS A 844 -81.87 -1.09 4.95
N SER A 845 -80.71 -1.65 4.67
CA SER A 845 -80.13 -2.76 5.46
C SER A 845 -78.77 -3.16 4.87
N LEU A 846 -77.69 -2.64 5.43
CA LEU A 846 -76.34 -3.21 5.34
C LEU A 846 -75.45 -2.54 6.39
N ALA A 847 -75.78 -2.78 7.65
CA ALA A 847 -74.75 -2.91 8.67
C ALA A 847 -74.09 -4.29 8.45
N ASN A 848 -72.77 -4.38 8.53
CA ASN A 848 -71.93 -5.58 8.42
C ASN A 848 -71.30 -5.87 7.04
N ILE A 849 -70.48 -4.94 6.57
CA ILE A 849 -69.24 -5.32 5.86
C ILE A 849 -68.08 -4.73 6.67
N GLU A 850 -67.62 -5.46 7.70
CA GLU A 850 -66.36 -5.17 8.40
C GLU A 850 -65.19 -5.65 7.52
N THR A 851 -64.76 -4.83 6.56
CA THR A 851 -63.40 -4.97 6.03
C THR A 851 -62.47 -4.23 6.98
N THR A 852 -61.85 -4.95 7.92
CA THR A 852 -60.78 -4.42 8.77
C THR A 852 -59.54 -4.20 7.89
N THR A 853 -59.43 -3.02 7.29
CA THR A 853 -58.22 -2.63 6.54
C THR A 853 -57.07 -2.48 7.53
N LYS A 854 -56.04 -3.32 7.41
CA LYS A 854 -54.78 -3.16 8.14
C LYS A 854 -53.88 -2.17 7.41
N ILE A 855 -53.23 -1.30 8.16
CA ILE A 855 -52.23 -0.35 7.68
C ILE A 855 -50.91 -0.58 8.41
N ASP A 856 -49.79 -0.45 7.71
CA ASP A 856 -48.47 -0.56 8.30
C ASP A 856 -47.89 0.84 8.47
N ILE A 857 -47.52 1.18 9.70
CA ILE A 857 -46.96 2.47 10.07
C ILE A 857 -45.49 2.27 10.38
N HIS A 858 -44.64 2.97 9.65
CA HIS A 858 -43.21 3.01 9.89
C HIS A 858 -42.85 4.33 10.56
N ILE A 859 -42.28 4.25 11.75
CA ILE A 859 -41.85 5.40 12.55
C ILE A 859 -40.34 5.36 12.67
N CYS A 860 -39.68 6.45 12.27
CA CYS A 860 -38.26 6.66 12.52
C CYS A 860 -38.09 7.77 13.57
N ILE A 861 -37.33 7.47 14.62
CA ILE A 861 -37.00 8.39 15.70
C ILE A 861 -35.55 8.84 15.48
N LEU A 862 -35.35 10.14 15.29
CA LEU A 862 -34.02 10.73 15.24
C LEU A 862 -33.65 11.24 16.64
N ARG A 863 -32.55 10.70 17.18
CA ARG A 863 -31.95 11.16 18.45
C ARG A 863 -30.72 11.99 18.12
N SER A 864 -30.80 13.29 18.38
CA SER A 864 -29.69 14.24 18.18
C SER A 864 -29.74 15.35 19.22
N ASP A 865 -28.57 15.77 19.69
CA ASP A 865 -28.39 17.00 20.47
C ASP A 865 -28.39 18.25 19.57
N SER A 866 -28.21 18.06 18.25
CA SER A 866 -28.26 19.13 17.26
C SER A 866 -29.70 19.42 16.82
N VAL A 867 -30.04 20.71 16.73
CA VAL A 867 -31.35 21.16 16.23
C VAL A 867 -31.36 21.29 14.69
N SER A 868 -30.19 21.27 14.05
CA SER A 868 -30.02 21.44 12.60
C SER A 868 -29.41 20.23 11.90
N LEU A 869 -29.69 20.13 10.60
CA LEU A 869 -29.14 19.23 9.61
C LEU A 869 -28.44 20.00 8.50
N LYS A 870 -27.33 19.47 8.00
CA LYS A 870 -26.73 19.90 6.73
C LYS A 870 -27.47 19.26 5.57
N VAL A 871 -27.75 20.02 4.53
CA VAL A 871 -28.50 19.55 3.34
C VAL A 871 -27.51 19.32 2.19
N ASP A 872 -27.53 18.13 1.59
CA ASP A 872 -26.46 17.75 0.64
C ASP A 872 -26.47 18.59 -0.63
N ASN A 873 -27.64 18.94 -1.14
CA ASN A 873 -27.78 19.79 -2.31
C ASN A 873 -27.97 21.29 -1.98
N HIS A 874 -27.70 21.71 -0.73
CA HIS A 874 -27.85 23.10 -0.31
C HIS A 874 -26.88 23.48 0.82
N GLU A 875 -26.04 24.50 0.61
CA GLU A 875 -24.93 24.88 1.51
C GLU A 875 -25.27 25.27 2.96
N LYS A 876 -26.55 25.46 3.30
CA LYS A 876 -26.94 26.02 4.60
C LYS A 876 -27.61 24.96 5.46
N GLU A 877 -27.27 24.96 6.74
CA GLU A 877 -27.95 24.15 7.74
C GLU A 877 -29.44 24.52 7.85
N ARG A 878 -30.24 23.51 8.18
CA ARG A 878 -31.70 23.55 8.21
C ARG A 878 -32.21 22.89 9.46
N ASN A 879 -33.22 23.49 10.08
CA ASN A 879 -33.80 22.95 11.32
C ASN A 879 -34.49 21.60 11.04
N LEU A 880 -34.41 20.68 12.01
CA LEU A 880 -34.95 19.33 11.93
C LEU A 880 -36.49 19.30 11.78
N ASP A 881 -37.17 20.35 12.25
CA ASP A 881 -38.62 20.53 12.11
C ASP A 881 -39.09 20.58 10.65
N LEU A 882 -38.19 20.83 9.70
CA LEU A 882 -38.47 20.84 8.27
C LEU A 882 -38.67 19.44 7.68
N PHE A 883 -38.25 18.39 8.38
CA PHE A 883 -38.35 17.02 7.90
C PHE A 883 -39.38 16.20 8.69
N GLY A 884 -39.52 16.47 10.00
CA GLY A 884 -40.37 15.68 10.91
C GLY A 884 -41.14 16.51 11.93
N TYR A 885 -41.47 15.89 13.06
CA TYR A 885 -42.11 16.53 14.21
C TYR A 885 -41.15 16.52 15.40
N ILE A 886 -40.77 17.70 15.91
CA ILE A 886 -39.90 17.82 17.09
C ILE A 886 -40.74 17.62 18.36
N LEU A 887 -40.25 16.78 19.26
CA LEU A 887 -40.83 16.60 20.59
C LEU A 887 -40.45 17.79 21.49
N THR A 888 -41.44 18.56 21.90
CA THR A 888 -41.31 19.72 22.78
C THR A 888 -42.15 19.51 24.05
N LYS A 889 -42.10 20.45 24.99
CA LYS A 889 -43.01 20.41 26.14
C LYS A 889 -44.47 20.69 25.71
N ASP A 890 -44.64 21.49 24.66
CA ASP A 890 -45.96 21.96 24.23
C ASP A 890 -46.82 20.83 23.61
N ASN A 891 -46.20 19.74 23.16
CA ASN A 891 -46.87 18.58 22.60
C ASN A 891 -46.72 17.32 23.48
N LEU A 892 -46.29 17.46 24.75
CA LEU A 892 -46.26 16.39 25.75
C LEU A 892 -47.65 16.20 26.36
N ASN A 893 -48.16 14.97 26.39
CA ASN A 893 -49.46 14.65 26.95
C ASN A 893 -49.35 14.29 28.44
N GLU A 894 -49.40 15.30 29.32
CA GLU A 894 -49.28 15.12 30.78
C GLU A 894 -50.51 14.41 31.43
N LYS A 895 -51.60 14.19 30.69
CA LYS A 895 -52.89 13.71 31.25
C LYS A 895 -52.98 12.20 31.54
N PHE A 896 -52.03 11.38 31.09
CA PHE A 896 -52.09 9.91 31.29
C PHE A 896 -51.35 9.40 32.54
N HIS A 897 -50.60 10.24 33.25
CA HIS A 897 -49.86 9.83 34.45
C HIS A 897 -50.75 9.43 35.65
N GLU A 898 -52.07 9.67 35.62
CA GLU A 898 -52.99 9.22 36.68
C GLU A 898 -53.67 7.87 36.40
N LEU A 899 -53.75 7.41 35.15
CA LEU A 899 -54.50 6.19 34.78
C LEU A 899 -53.67 4.90 34.90
N ASP A 900 -52.35 4.94 34.65
CA ASP A 900 -51.47 3.76 34.75
C ASP A 900 -51.25 3.27 36.21
N LYS A 901 -51.61 4.08 37.21
CA LYS A 901 -51.66 3.63 38.61
C LYS A 901 -52.83 2.67 38.88
N PHE A 902 -53.91 2.71 38.10
CA PHE A 902 -55.10 1.88 38.36
C PHE A 902 -55.05 0.52 37.67
N ASP A 903 -54.44 0.40 36.49
CA ASP A 903 -54.29 -0.90 35.81
C ASP A 903 -53.19 -1.76 36.46
N SER A 904 -52.14 -1.13 37.00
CA SER A 904 -51.12 -1.80 37.82
C SER A 904 -51.70 -2.42 39.11
N ILE A 905 -52.79 -1.86 39.66
CA ILE A 905 -53.45 -2.39 40.87
C ILE A 905 -54.38 -3.58 40.55
N LYS A 906 -54.93 -3.65 39.32
CA LYS A 906 -55.77 -4.80 38.92
C LYS A 906 -54.95 -6.05 38.59
N GLU A 907 -53.73 -5.92 38.09
CA GLU A 907 -52.83 -7.06 37.89
C GLU A 907 -52.21 -7.58 39.20
N ILE A 908 -52.03 -6.74 40.22
CA ILE A 908 -51.54 -7.15 41.54
C ILE A 908 -52.62 -7.92 42.35
N ILE A 909 -53.91 -7.72 42.07
CA ILE A 909 -55.02 -8.36 42.81
C ILE A 909 -55.35 -9.78 42.30
N ASN A 910 -54.83 -10.21 41.14
CA ASN A 910 -55.28 -11.42 40.45
C ASN A 910 -54.24 -12.55 40.29
N GLN A 911 -53.20 -12.64 41.12
CA GLN A 911 -52.34 -13.84 41.14
C GLN A 911 -52.37 -14.59 42.49
N PRO A 912 -52.60 -15.92 42.48
CA PRO A 912 -52.73 -16.72 43.69
C PRO A 912 -51.36 -17.07 44.29
N PHE A 913 -51.24 -16.83 45.59
CA PHE A 913 -50.15 -17.30 46.45
C PHE A 913 -49.98 -18.83 46.39
N ILE A 914 -48.79 -19.33 46.04
CA ILE A 914 -48.22 -20.55 46.62
C ILE A 914 -46.75 -20.26 46.93
N ASN A 915 -46.40 -20.47 48.20
CA ASN A 915 -45.18 -20.08 48.87
C ASN A 915 -44.63 -21.36 49.51
N ASP A 916 -43.45 -21.85 49.12
CA ASP A 916 -42.75 -22.90 49.88
C ASP A 916 -41.21 -22.83 49.87
N ASP A 917 -40.55 -21.99 49.04
CA ASP A 917 -39.07 -22.03 48.95
C ASP A 917 -38.32 -20.88 49.64
N VAL A 918 -39.00 -19.99 50.37
CA VAL A 918 -38.35 -18.81 51.01
C VAL A 918 -38.03 -19.02 52.50
N GLN A 919 -38.47 -20.12 53.12
CA GLN A 919 -38.08 -20.44 54.51
C GLN A 919 -36.66 -21.01 54.66
N GLN A 920 -35.96 -21.36 53.58
CA GLN A 920 -34.64 -21.99 53.68
C GLN A 920 -33.44 -21.02 53.61
N PHE A 921 -33.65 -19.76 53.22
CA PHE A 921 -32.54 -18.84 52.93
C PHE A 921 -32.22 -17.81 54.04
N LEU A 922 -33.02 -17.72 55.10
CA LEU A 922 -32.86 -16.70 56.16
C LEU A 922 -32.36 -17.24 57.53
N SER A 923 -31.86 -18.48 57.59
CA SER A 923 -31.42 -19.11 58.86
C SER A 923 -29.91 -19.15 59.11
N LYS A 924 -29.05 -18.49 58.31
CA LYS A 924 -27.60 -18.44 58.57
C LYS A 924 -26.98 -17.09 58.18
N GLY A 925 -26.61 -16.28 59.18
CA GLY A 925 -25.60 -15.22 59.00
C GLY A 925 -25.82 -13.92 59.78
N VAL A 926 -25.89 -13.96 61.12
CA VAL A 926 -25.60 -12.80 61.99
C VAL A 926 -24.81 -13.29 63.19
N GLU A 927 -23.47 -13.15 63.17
CA GLU A 927 -22.61 -13.06 64.35
C GLU A 927 -21.38 -12.22 63.98
N SER A 928 -21.35 -10.99 64.51
CA SER A 928 -20.24 -10.04 64.80
C SER A 928 -20.49 -8.63 64.28
#